data_AF-A0A9Q9BVQ0-F1
#
_entry.id   AF-A0A9Q9BVQ0-F1
#
_cell.length_a   1.000
_cell.length_b   1.000
_cell.length_c   1.000
_cell.angle_alpha   90.00
_cell.angle_beta   90.00
_cell.angle_gamma   90.00
#
_symmetry.space_group_name_H-M   'P 1'
#
loop_
_entity.id
_entity.type
_entity.pdbx_description
1 polymer ?
#
loop_
_entity_poly.entity_id
_entity_poly.type
_entity_poly.pdbx_seq_one_letter_code
_entity_poly.pdbx_strand_id
1 'polypeptide(L)'
;MKEQEQKKLNNQEAKPQSNQDKVKTQNPKTKVIVWSTAGAAAAALSSIITLTTVFSNQRKVSFLDKVLQSLKIDVKDKDTKTKDDIKTIADFVASGLNNKLYELIVETEENEVNKQPLDKDKPYTTFRTKFALRNKFTKAQSNYQSFEFRDIKPPKEKTELDKLGQISLNEKDRINDKVKIEFLNFNRNIKLASEVAAKDENGKFKYFNIYLKQDNDDALQYEIVNVNVETNDETSTAIFSYQIKVKSIDDDKFTSNVLKIEFKDFAKTSTQLTQYLNELTFSYENVEQIFIQDAVQSKVIAKNNGVDLPSNYELIFTEFKTEGEHPKKINAKVRIRDNVNNIISDARDIEITGFKKYLTPEELDAYIDQIELDVEDKNNKFISNINNHSEIKKSKFDDDKYEIDLGTFLVEKLSDLVSINVHFRIKEKNGRPGIYSKQASKTITGFKMPQELVENLAQKVEFDVTSKSTKMAYEFWDKFDDIDVKTKDERIDFITSEVKVKQTDADKITITYKVKDKKNDTTSKEYSKTIDGFKTSTDNTTDFSYEIIAHNGHKVAFLNERKNLSQYKVPAKIGSYKVIKVGTLFSGVNRAHSNGSPLYGVVLEEGIQEVSNLIISSDYGEEYAKIAAIKLPKSIKKITSLINGDSSSLAYLEMYDNVETIEGQLFTTFCNYKNKNEKYTAKGIDYATYYFNLIHEFSSFFNVETPDHGRYGMGSFKFNLLESNETKKLKLSNNAIYEFSFLESFDGKNLYKIVDNKESIKDFNVQLNYEAISKNAFSGLNIEKIDLHLPRLDGNQQKNFILERMKNLHEIKLTHHKFDQFPMSKLLNDITSLKNITFPDFSSDSSSNILEFSLNGKSEKVNLPTNTREIKARIIDANNIENLKNLTKLEILHKNSFIHFKNTTLDFSNCPIKEIKHAAFHWSTEGVSIILPGSINKVDPFILYFTEKNEKYYIVDNPFNYVDQLSQIELTGITNVTIEVKGVQSKPNTWSKYWVGQYWKDNQVNGIENQLKIKWE
;
A
#
# COMPACT_ATOMS: atom_id res chain seq x y z
N MET A 1 -37.17 -46.27 -35.67
CA MET A 1 -37.13 -45.58 -34.36
C MET A 1 -36.43 -46.56 -33.39
N LYS A 2 -35.09 -46.80 -33.37
CA LYS A 2 -33.83 -46.34 -34.11
C LYS A 2 -32.69 -47.52 -34.20
N GLU A 3 -31.59 -47.58 -35.08
CA GLU A 3 -30.75 -48.79 -35.68
C GLU A 3 -29.09 -48.69 -35.88
N GLN A 4 -28.00 -49.49 -36.38
CA GLN A 4 -27.48 -50.85 -37.03
C GLN A 4 -25.85 -51.36 -37.02
N GLU A 5 -25.11 -52.05 -38.03
CA GLU A 5 -23.80 -52.99 -38.02
C GLU A 5 -22.55 -52.94 -39.14
N GLN A 6 -21.45 -53.77 -39.56
CA GLN A 6 -20.66 -55.16 -39.53
C GLN A 6 -19.10 -55.23 -40.17
N LYS A 7 -18.12 -56.17 -40.69
CA LYS A 7 -17.66 -57.63 -41.20
C LYS A 7 -16.05 -57.98 -41.59
N LYS A 8 -15.41 -59.23 -41.94
CA LYS A 8 -13.87 -59.66 -42.28
C LYS A 8 -13.37 -61.09 -43.06
N LEU A 9 -12.06 -61.45 -43.56
CA LEU A 9 -11.40 -62.62 -44.51
C LEU A 9 -9.76 -63.10 -44.39
N ASN A 10 -8.81 -63.99 -45.04
CA ASN A 10 -8.44 -65.27 -45.97
C ASN A 10 -6.86 -65.88 -46.23
N ASN A 11 -6.42 -67.08 -46.95
CA ASN A 11 -5.04 -67.94 -47.10
C ASN A 11 -4.43 -68.61 -48.55
N GLN A 12 -3.44 -69.58 -49.04
CA GLN A 12 -2.32 -70.76 -48.86
C GLN A 12 -1.32 -71.24 -50.18
N GLU A 13 -0.38 -72.26 -50.64
CA GLU A 13 0.42 -73.68 -50.45
C GLU A 13 1.84 -74.29 -51.25
N ALA A 14 2.15 -75.59 -51.86
CA ALA A 14 3.50 -76.52 -52.01
C ALA A 14 4.31 -77.29 -53.34
N LYS A 15 5.25 -78.43 -53.35
CA LYS A 15 6.51 -78.90 -54.33
C LYS A 15 7.09 -80.48 -54.86
N PRO A 16 8.41 -81.05 -55.21
CA PRO A 16 9.04 -82.17 -56.27
C PRO A 16 10.18 -83.45 -55.96
N GLN A 17 11.11 -84.40 -56.62
CA GLN A 17 11.97 -85.09 -57.88
C GLN A 17 12.79 -86.61 -57.73
N SER A 18 13.76 -87.52 -58.37
CA SER A 18 14.75 -88.10 -59.58
C SER A 18 15.67 -89.55 -59.41
N ASN A 19 16.62 -90.48 -60.08
CA ASN A 19 17.48 -91.13 -61.34
C ASN A 19 18.47 -92.56 -61.16
N GLN A 20 19.43 -93.49 -61.83
CA GLN A 20 20.23 -94.20 -63.11
C GLN A 20 21.36 -95.51 -62.89
N ASP A 21 22.36 -96.33 -63.61
CA ASP A 21 22.77 -97.36 -64.85
C ASP A 21 24.21 -98.39 -64.95
N LYS A 22 24.66 -99.44 -65.89
CA LYS A 22 26.06 -100.34 -66.11
C LYS A 22 26.65 -101.41 -67.38
N VAL A 23 27.69 -102.45 -67.36
CA VAL A 23 28.75 -103.13 -68.48
C VAL A 23 29.36 -104.72 -68.87
N LYS A 24 30.69 -105.22 -69.29
CA LYS A 24 31.30 -106.47 -70.23
C LYS A 24 32.87 -107.24 -70.19
N THR A 25 33.56 -108.26 -71.02
CA THR A 25 34.98 -109.17 -70.91
C THR A 25 36.23 -109.80 -71.93
N GLN A 26 37.17 -110.88 -71.73
CA GLN A 26 38.12 -111.90 -72.64
C GLN A 26 39.78 -112.28 -72.82
N ASN A 27 40.67 -113.19 -72.20
CA ASN A 27 42.17 -113.73 -72.40
C ASN A 27 42.98 -114.48 -71.15
N PRO A 28 44.14 -115.32 -71.17
CA PRO A 28 44.62 -116.52 -70.23
C PRO A 28 45.71 -116.81 -69.03
N LYS A 29 45.46 -117.90 -68.14
CA LYS A 29 46.08 -118.77 -66.95
C LYS A 29 45.12 -118.99 -65.70
N THR A 30 44.95 -120.21 -65.12
CA THR A 30 44.04 -120.55 -63.96
C THR A 30 44.36 -120.00 -62.54
N LYS A 31 43.47 -119.18 -61.95
CA LYS A 31 43.49 -118.77 -60.50
C LYS A 31 42.15 -119.08 -59.80
N VAL A 32 42.18 -119.92 -58.75
CA VAL A 32 40.97 -120.48 -58.07
C VAL A 32 40.89 -120.00 -56.62
N ILE A 33 39.75 -119.45 -56.19
CA ILE A 33 39.55 -118.96 -54.81
C ILE A 33 38.23 -119.49 -54.25
N VAL A 34 38.34 -120.27 -53.17
CA VAL A 34 37.19 -120.78 -52.42
C VAL A 34 36.70 -119.70 -51.44
N TRP A 35 35.47 -119.25 -51.63
CA TRP A 35 34.84 -118.26 -50.75
C TRP A 35 34.43 -118.90 -49.42
N SER A 36 35.19 -118.66 -48.35
CA SER A 36 34.86 -119.04 -46.97
C SER A 36 33.91 -118.02 -46.34
N THR A 37 32.72 -118.44 -45.94
CA THR A 37 31.72 -117.57 -45.30
C THR A 37 31.86 -117.54 -43.78
N ALA A 38 32.12 -116.35 -43.22
CA ALA A 38 31.90 -116.03 -41.81
C ALA A 38 31.64 -114.51 -41.70
N GLY A 39 30.51 -114.01 -41.17
CA GLY A 39 29.22 -114.65 -40.90
C GLY A 39 28.07 -113.79 -41.46
N ALA A 40 26.79 -114.18 -41.37
CA ALA A 40 26.22 -115.27 -40.59
C ALA A 40 25.12 -116.07 -41.34
N ALA A 41 24.48 -116.99 -40.60
CA ALA A 41 23.34 -117.83 -40.94
C ALA A 41 22.08 -117.05 -41.39
N ALA A 42 21.04 -117.67 -42.00
CA ALA A 42 20.90 -118.94 -42.74
C ALA A 42 19.48 -119.02 -43.36
N ALA A 43 19.28 -119.98 -44.29
CA ALA A 43 17.98 -120.47 -44.79
C ALA A 43 17.03 -119.46 -45.49
N ALA A 44 16.05 -119.87 -46.31
CA ALA A 44 16.04 -120.99 -47.26
C ALA A 44 14.97 -120.73 -48.34
N LEU A 45 15.29 -121.02 -49.61
CA LEU A 45 14.31 -121.15 -50.68
C LEU A 45 14.75 -122.26 -51.66
N SER A 46 14.65 -123.50 -51.20
CA SER A 46 14.51 -124.73 -52.00
C SER A 46 14.56 -125.94 -51.07
N SER A 47 13.54 -126.80 -51.16
CA SER A 47 13.67 -128.21 -50.80
C SER A 47 14.56 -128.94 -51.84
N ILE A 48 14.90 -130.20 -51.57
CA ILE A 48 15.61 -131.11 -52.49
C ILE A 48 17.12 -130.81 -52.66
N ILE A 49 17.93 -131.31 -51.72
CA ILE A 49 19.30 -131.79 -52.02
C ILE A 49 19.34 -133.31 -51.79
N THR A 50 18.71 -134.06 -52.70
CA THR A 50 18.74 -135.54 -52.74
C THR A 50 18.64 -136.04 -54.19
N LEU A 51 19.70 -135.87 -55.00
CA LEU A 51 19.75 -136.37 -56.38
C LEU A 51 21.18 -136.58 -56.95
N THR A 52 22.20 -136.67 -56.10
CA THR A 52 23.62 -136.60 -56.49
C THR A 52 24.30 -137.93 -56.82
N THR A 53 23.60 -139.07 -56.71
CA THR A 53 24.16 -140.43 -56.86
C THR A 53 24.18 -141.00 -58.29
N VAL A 54 23.72 -140.28 -59.32
CA VAL A 54 23.25 -140.92 -60.59
C VAL A 54 23.91 -140.41 -61.90
N PHE A 55 25.01 -139.63 -61.88
CA PHE A 55 25.59 -139.05 -63.12
C PHE A 55 27.12 -139.14 -63.28
N SER A 56 27.56 -139.46 -64.51
CA SER A 56 28.96 -139.59 -64.94
C SER A 56 29.64 -138.24 -65.26
N ASN A 57 30.98 -138.20 -65.18
CA ASN A 57 31.74 -136.94 -65.24
C ASN A 57 31.62 -136.17 -66.56
N GLN A 58 31.55 -136.85 -67.72
CA GLN A 58 31.47 -136.18 -69.02
C GLN A 58 30.16 -135.37 -69.18
N ARG A 59 29.05 -135.84 -68.61
CA ARG A 59 27.79 -135.08 -68.53
C ARG A 59 27.89 -133.87 -67.58
N LYS A 60 28.71 -133.94 -66.52
CA LYS A 60 28.95 -132.81 -65.60
C LYS A 60 29.68 -131.67 -66.31
N VAL A 61 30.71 -131.96 -67.11
CA VAL A 61 31.47 -130.94 -67.86
C VAL A 61 30.59 -130.22 -68.88
N SER A 62 29.84 -130.96 -69.71
CA SER A 62 28.93 -130.35 -70.70
C SER A 62 27.82 -129.50 -70.06
N PHE A 63 27.35 -129.87 -68.87
CA PHE A 63 26.45 -129.04 -68.08
C PHE A 63 27.14 -127.76 -67.58
N LEU A 64 28.38 -127.85 -67.08
CA LEU A 64 29.16 -126.69 -66.62
C LEU A 64 29.48 -125.71 -67.75
N ASP A 65 29.79 -126.18 -68.97
CA ASP A 65 29.98 -125.33 -70.15
C ASP A 65 28.70 -124.55 -70.51
N LYS A 66 27.52 -125.21 -70.46
CA LYS A 66 26.23 -124.54 -70.66
C LYS A 66 25.91 -123.52 -69.57
N VAL A 67 26.28 -123.81 -68.32
CA VAL A 67 26.15 -122.84 -67.22
C VAL A 67 27.05 -121.63 -67.45
N LEU A 68 28.33 -121.82 -67.81
CA LEU A 68 29.25 -120.72 -68.10
C LEU A 68 28.73 -119.81 -69.22
N GLN A 69 28.18 -120.38 -70.30
CA GLN A 69 27.61 -119.62 -71.41
C GLN A 69 26.34 -118.82 -71.05
N SER A 70 25.68 -119.14 -69.93
CA SER A 70 24.51 -118.40 -69.44
C SER A 70 24.84 -117.20 -68.52
N LEU A 71 26.12 -117.03 -68.14
CA LEU A 71 26.55 -115.99 -67.20
C LEU A 71 26.98 -114.70 -67.91
N LYS A 72 26.74 -113.57 -67.24
CA LYS A 72 27.34 -112.27 -67.58
C LYS A 72 28.48 -111.97 -66.62
N ILE A 73 29.60 -111.47 -67.16
CA ILE A 73 30.84 -111.21 -66.45
C ILE A 73 31.34 -109.81 -66.87
N ASP A 74 32.01 -109.05 -65.99
CA ASP A 74 32.37 -107.63 -66.20
C ASP A 74 33.56 -107.16 -65.30
N VAL A 75 34.24 -106.04 -65.62
CA VAL A 75 35.24 -105.39 -64.72
C VAL A 75 34.53 -104.71 -63.55
N LYS A 76 35.12 -104.89 -62.38
CA LYS A 76 34.76 -104.19 -61.14
C LYS A 76 35.35 -102.77 -61.15
N ASP A 77 34.48 -101.77 -60.93
CA ASP A 77 34.83 -100.35 -60.74
C ASP A 77 35.55 -99.67 -61.95
N LYS A 78 35.29 -100.14 -63.18
CA LYS A 78 36.03 -99.79 -64.42
C LYS A 78 36.16 -98.29 -64.72
N ASP A 79 35.19 -97.49 -64.26
CA ASP A 79 35.06 -96.07 -64.58
C ASP A 79 35.99 -95.19 -63.70
N THR A 80 36.63 -95.81 -62.69
CA THR A 80 37.59 -95.18 -61.78
C THR A 80 39.03 -95.66 -61.97
N LYS A 81 39.23 -96.78 -62.68
CA LYS A 81 40.52 -97.40 -62.98
C LYS A 81 41.00 -97.05 -64.38
N THR A 82 42.31 -97.09 -64.58
CA THR A 82 42.95 -97.23 -65.89
C THR A 82 43.11 -98.72 -66.25
N LYS A 83 43.53 -99.04 -67.48
CA LYS A 83 43.86 -100.43 -67.87
C LYS A 83 44.96 -101.06 -67.02
N ASP A 84 45.88 -100.27 -66.49
CA ASP A 84 47.07 -100.80 -65.81
C ASP A 84 46.80 -101.13 -64.33
N ASP A 85 45.74 -100.56 -63.75
CA ASP A 85 45.20 -100.90 -62.42
C ASP A 85 44.49 -102.27 -62.36
N ILE A 86 44.06 -102.80 -63.51
CA ILE A 86 43.34 -104.08 -63.58
C ILE A 86 44.36 -105.22 -63.58
N LYS A 87 44.47 -106.01 -62.49
CA LYS A 87 45.60 -106.94 -62.29
C LYS A 87 45.23 -108.36 -61.89
N THR A 88 44.01 -108.65 -61.39
CA THR A 88 43.67 -109.96 -60.80
C THR A 88 42.23 -110.43 -61.06
N ILE A 89 41.90 -111.68 -60.66
CA ILE A 89 40.52 -112.20 -60.62
C ILE A 89 39.54 -111.31 -59.84
N ALA A 90 40.01 -110.60 -58.81
CA ALA A 90 39.17 -109.75 -57.97
C ALA A 90 38.70 -108.46 -58.69
N ASP A 91 39.32 -108.13 -59.83
CA ASP A 91 38.91 -107.04 -60.70
C ASP A 91 37.72 -107.41 -61.60
N PHE A 92 37.10 -108.59 -61.43
CA PHE A 92 35.93 -109.02 -62.20
C PHE A 92 34.77 -109.48 -61.31
N VAL A 93 33.55 -109.30 -61.83
CA VAL A 93 32.29 -109.71 -61.19
C VAL A 93 31.44 -110.53 -62.17
N ALA A 94 30.68 -111.50 -61.65
CA ALA A 94 29.86 -112.40 -62.45
C ALA A 94 28.47 -112.64 -61.83
N SER A 95 27.41 -112.43 -62.62
CA SER A 95 26.02 -112.49 -62.16
C SER A 95 25.33 -113.79 -62.60
N GLY A 96 24.52 -114.36 -61.70
CA GLY A 96 23.82 -115.64 -61.91
C GLY A 96 24.57 -116.89 -61.41
N LEU A 97 25.84 -116.74 -61.00
CA LEU A 97 26.64 -117.85 -60.50
C LEU A 97 26.17 -118.29 -59.11
N ASN A 98 25.76 -119.56 -58.97
CA ASN A 98 25.47 -120.12 -57.64
C ASN A 98 26.78 -120.41 -56.90
N ASN A 99 27.26 -119.40 -56.17
CA ASN A 99 28.53 -119.40 -55.46
C ASN A 99 28.66 -120.46 -54.34
N LYS A 100 27.57 -121.15 -53.96
CA LYS A 100 27.65 -122.33 -53.07
C LYS A 100 28.09 -123.58 -53.82
N LEU A 101 27.62 -123.76 -55.07
CA LEU A 101 27.91 -124.93 -55.90
C LEU A 101 29.13 -124.74 -56.81
N TYR A 102 29.42 -123.52 -57.25
CA TYR A 102 30.39 -123.25 -58.32
C TYR A 102 31.36 -122.11 -58.00
N GLU A 103 32.48 -122.08 -58.71
CA GLU A 103 33.51 -121.02 -58.70
C GLU A 103 33.95 -120.68 -60.13
N LEU A 104 34.14 -119.39 -60.40
CA LEU A 104 34.67 -118.87 -61.67
C LEU A 104 36.19 -118.77 -61.59
N ILE A 105 36.87 -118.98 -62.71
CA ILE A 105 38.33 -119.01 -62.81
C ILE A 105 38.76 -118.14 -63.99
N VAL A 106 39.59 -117.12 -63.72
CA VAL A 106 40.25 -116.30 -64.74
C VAL A 106 41.61 -116.91 -65.11
N GLU A 107 42.50 -116.09 -65.64
CA GLU A 107 43.05 -116.26 -66.97
C GLU A 107 44.22 -115.19 -66.97
N THR A 108 45.39 -115.53 -66.39
CA THR A 108 46.47 -114.59 -65.92
C THR A 108 47.92 -114.78 -66.47
N GLU A 109 48.46 -113.92 -67.33
CA GLU A 109 49.87 -114.05 -67.78
C GLU A 109 50.85 -113.43 -66.76
N GLU A 110 52.01 -114.05 -66.53
CA GLU A 110 53.00 -113.64 -65.51
C GLU A 110 52.47 -113.40 -64.07
N ASN A 111 51.25 -113.89 -63.77
CA ASN A 111 50.48 -113.79 -62.52
C ASN A 111 49.56 -112.56 -62.40
N GLU A 112 49.68 -111.59 -63.31
CA GLU A 112 48.67 -110.56 -63.55
C GLU A 112 47.63 -111.05 -64.56
N VAL A 113 46.51 -110.35 -64.70
CA VAL A 113 45.51 -110.62 -65.73
C VAL A 113 46.15 -110.53 -67.12
N ASN A 114 45.91 -111.52 -67.98
CA ASN A 114 46.34 -111.42 -69.37
C ASN A 114 45.45 -110.40 -70.09
N LYS A 115 46.02 -109.25 -70.49
CA LYS A 115 45.30 -108.08 -71.04
C LYS A 115 45.74 -107.77 -72.47
N GLN A 116 45.30 -108.53 -73.46
CA GLN A 116 45.54 -108.15 -74.86
C GLN A 116 44.74 -106.88 -75.20
N PRO A 117 45.35 -105.85 -75.82
CA PRO A 117 44.65 -104.64 -76.24
C PRO A 117 43.65 -104.95 -77.36
N LEU A 118 42.51 -104.25 -77.37
CA LEU A 118 41.51 -104.38 -78.44
C LEU A 118 41.77 -103.41 -79.61
N ASP A 119 42.42 -102.28 -79.31
CA ASP A 119 42.74 -101.18 -80.20
C ASP A 119 44.18 -100.70 -79.86
N LYS A 120 44.96 -100.31 -80.88
CA LYS A 120 46.33 -99.77 -80.71
C LYS A 120 46.34 -98.28 -80.42
N ASP A 121 45.38 -97.52 -80.96
CA ASP A 121 45.34 -96.06 -80.84
C ASP A 121 44.62 -95.61 -79.55
N LYS A 122 43.98 -96.57 -78.87
CA LYS A 122 43.38 -96.43 -77.53
C LYS A 122 43.97 -97.46 -76.55
N PRO A 123 45.30 -97.51 -76.37
CA PRO A 123 45.99 -98.63 -75.75
C PRO A 123 45.69 -98.76 -74.25
N TYR A 124 45.17 -97.71 -73.60
CA TYR A 124 44.85 -97.64 -72.17
C TYR A 124 43.35 -97.79 -71.83
N THR A 125 42.45 -97.93 -72.82
CA THR A 125 40.99 -97.90 -72.56
C THR A 125 40.21 -99.14 -73.03
N THR A 126 40.83 -100.08 -73.74
CA THR A 126 40.17 -101.33 -74.20
C THR A 126 41.11 -102.55 -74.12
N PHE A 127 40.59 -103.72 -73.74
CA PHE A 127 41.37 -104.96 -73.64
C PHE A 127 40.47 -106.21 -73.62
N ARG A 128 41.06 -107.38 -73.28
CA ARG A 128 40.34 -108.66 -73.17
C ARG A 128 40.96 -109.55 -72.02
N THR A 129 40.18 -110.13 -71.05
CA THR A 129 40.51 -111.27 -70.07
C THR A 129 39.33 -112.30 -69.75
N LYS A 130 39.49 -113.66 -69.80
CA LYS A 130 38.39 -114.67 -70.01
C LYS A 130 38.14 -115.61 -68.80
N PHE A 131 37.24 -116.60 -68.92
CA PHE A 131 36.84 -117.45 -67.78
C PHE A 131 36.55 -118.92 -68.10
N ALA A 132 36.70 -119.77 -67.08
CA ALA A 132 36.19 -121.14 -66.96
C ALA A 132 35.45 -121.30 -65.61
N LEU A 133 34.72 -122.41 -65.41
CA LEU A 133 33.79 -122.59 -64.29
C LEU A 133 33.92 -123.98 -63.67
N ARG A 134 34.13 -124.06 -62.35
CA ARG A 134 34.36 -125.31 -61.60
C ARG A 134 33.26 -125.56 -60.57
N ASN A 135 32.89 -126.82 -60.35
CA ASN A 135 32.00 -127.22 -59.26
C ASN A 135 32.80 -127.44 -57.96
N LYS A 136 32.40 -126.76 -56.88
CA LYS A 136 33.14 -126.73 -55.60
C LYS A 136 33.23 -128.09 -54.91
N PHE A 137 32.23 -128.95 -55.07
CA PHE A 137 32.15 -130.25 -54.40
C PHE A 137 32.78 -131.38 -55.23
N THR A 138 32.35 -131.54 -56.48
CA THR A 138 32.81 -132.62 -57.37
C THR A 138 34.11 -132.31 -58.11
N LYS A 139 34.63 -131.08 -58.01
CA LYS A 139 35.84 -130.54 -58.66
C LYS A 139 35.87 -130.60 -60.19
N ALA A 140 34.82 -131.10 -60.86
CA ALA A 140 34.65 -131.02 -62.30
C ALA A 140 34.67 -129.55 -62.80
N GLN A 141 35.28 -129.30 -63.96
CA GLN A 141 35.43 -127.96 -64.54
C GLN A 141 34.96 -127.93 -66.00
N SER A 142 34.43 -126.78 -66.43
CA SER A 142 34.19 -126.40 -67.82
C SER A 142 35.49 -126.11 -68.59
N ASN A 143 35.34 -125.88 -69.90
CA ASN A 143 36.34 -125.30 -70.77
C ASN A 143 36.38 -123.77 -70.62
N TYR A 144 37.39 -123.12 -71.22
CA TYR A 144 37.62 -121.65 -71.17
C TYR A 144 36.97 -120.90 -72.34
N GLN A 145 36.29 -119.77 -72.09
CA GLN A 145 35.49 -119.04 -73.10
C GLN A 145 35.53 -117.48 -72.99
N SER A 146 35.14 -116.79 -74.07
CA SER A 146 35.51 -115.42 -74.51
C SER A 146 34.33 -114.39 -74.66
N PHE A 147 34.50 -113.09 -74.32
CA PHE A 147 33.65 -111.90 -74.69
C PHE A 147 34.46 -110.61 -75.12
N GLU A 148 34.18 -109.37 -74.65
CA GLU A 148 34.96 -108.10 -74.94
C GLU A 148 34.98 -107.02 -73.79
N PHE A 149 36.13 -106.41 -73.38
CA PHE A 149 36.20 -105.25 -72.43
C PHE A 149 36.46 -103.93 -73.16
N ARG A 150 35.64 -102.91 -72.89
CA ARG A 150 35.76 -101.55 -73.46
C ARG A 150 35.44 -100.47 -72.43
N ASP A 151 35.86 -99.25 -72.73
CA ASP A 151 35.64 -97.99 -72.02
C ASP A 151 36.14 -97.99 -70.57
N ILE A 152 37.41 -97.63 -70.38
CA ILE A 152 38.13 -97.53 -69.09
C ILE A 152 38.72 -96.10 -69.04
N LYS A 153 38.87 -95.49 -67.85
CA LYS A 153 39.12 -94.03 -67.71
C LYS A 153 40.52 -93.60 -68.22
N PRO A 154 40.64 -92.50 -68.99
CA PRO A 154 41.93 -91.93 -69.43
C PRO A 154 42.55 -90.96 -68.40
N PRO A 155 43.87 -90.68 -68.49
CA PRO A 155 44.57 -89.66 -67.68
C PRO A 155 44.35 -88.22 -68.20
N LYS A 156 44.66 -87.22 -67.37
CA LYS A 156 44.51 -85.78 -67.66
C LYS A 156 45.77 -85.13 -68.26
N GLU A 157 45.59 -84.21 -69.21
CA GLU A 157 46.70 -83.51 -69.90
C GLU A 157 46.95 -82.08 -69.40
N LYS A 158 48.06 -81.48 -69.83
CA LYS A 158 48.60 -80.14 -69.48
C LYS A 158 47.56 -79.06 -69.23
N THR A 159 46.62 -78.85 -70.16
CA THR A 159 45.59 -77.80 -70.10
C THR A 159 44.58 -77.99 -68.96
N GLU A 160 44.47 -79.20 -68.42
CA GLU A 160 43.64 -79.52 -67.25
C GLU A 160 44.43 -79.36 -65.94
N LEU A 161 45.74 -79.59 -65.97
CA LEU A 161 46.66 -79.37 -64.84
C LEU A 161 46.84 -77.87 -64.54
N ASP A 162 46.87 -77.02 -65.58
CA ASP A 162 46.87 -75.56 -65.44
C ASP A 162 45.68 -75.07 -64.60
N LYS A 163 44.48 -75.61 -64.88
CA LYS A 163 43.25 -75.31 -64.15
C LYS A 163 43.25 -75.89 -62.74
N LEU A 164 43.82 -77.09 -62.57
CA LEU A 164 43.93 -77.75 -61.27
C LEU A 164 44.84 -76.98 -60.29
N GLY A 165 45.87 -76.31 -60.81
CA GLY A 165 46.87 -75.62 -59.99
C GLY A 165 46.59 -74.16 -59.65
N GLN A 166 45.57 -73.53 -60.22
CA GLN A 166 45.35 -72.09 -60.10
C GLN A 166 44.94 -71.68 -58.68
N ILE A 167 45.53 -70.58 -58.17
CA ILE A 167 45.14 -69.92 -56.92
C ILE A 167 44.22 -68.73 -57.23
N SER A 168 43.18 -68.57 -56.41
CA SER A 168 42.20 -67.48 -56.51
C SER A 168 42.78 -66.14 -56.07
N LEU A 169 42.52 -65.07 -56.84
CA LEU A 169 42.99 -63.71 -56.51
C LEU A 169 42.37 -63.21 -55.19
N ASN A 170 41.07 -63.40 -55.00
CA ASN A 170 40.34 -63.04 -53.78
C ASN A 170 40.65 -63.99 -52.62
N GLU A 171 41.10 -63.47 -51.49
CA GLU A 171 41.54 -64.28 -50.34
C GLU A 171 40.41 -65.12 -49.70
N LYS A 172 39.14 -64.71 -49.83
CA LYS A 172 37.97 -65.48 -49.37
C LYS A 172 37.73 -66.76 -50.18
N ASP A 173 38.03 -66.73 -51.48
CA ASP A 173 37.74 -67.84 -52.40
C ASP A 173 38.82 -68.94 -52.31
N ARG A 174 40.02 -68.57 -51.84
CA ARG A 174 41.20 -69.45 -51.64
C ARG A 174 40.99 -70.63 -50.70
N ILE A 175 39.87 -70.71 -49.97
CA ILE A 175 39.51 -71.90 -49.20
C ILE A 175 39.35 -73.13 -50.11
N ASN A 176 38.86 -72.94 -51.33
CA ASN A 176 38.54 -74.01 -52.29
C ASN A 176 39.73 -74.43 -53.17
N ASP A 177 40.73 -73.56 -53.35
CA ASP A 177 41.92 -73.81 -54.18
C ASP A 177 42.65 -75.11 -53.78
N LYS A 178 43.16 -75.84 -54.79
CA LYS A 178 43.95 -77.07 -54.56
C LYS A 178 45.39 -76.76 -54.16
N VAL A 179 46.02 -75.72 -54.71
CA VAL A 179 47.32 -75.25 -54.22
C VAL A 179 47.10 -74.19 -53.14
N LYS A 180 47.90 -74.21 -52.08
CA LYS A 180 47.85 -73.20 -51.02
C LYS A 180 49.25 -72.71 -50.66
N ILE A 181 49.34 -71.42 -50.36
CA ILE A 181 50.52 -70.76 -49.80
C ILE A 181 50.17 -70.32 -48.38
N GLU A 182 50.99 -70.70 -47.41
CA GLU A 182 50.77 -70.47 -45.97
C GLU A 182 51.99 -69.78 -45.36
N PHE A 183 51.78 -68.62 -44.72
CA PHE A 183 52.85 -67.79 -44.17
C PHE A 183 53.17 -68.18 -42.72
N LEU A 184 54.44 -68.41 -42.42
CA LEU A 184 54.93 -69.00 -41.18
C LEU A 184 55.55 -67.94 -40.26
N ASN A 185 54.85 -67.61 -39.16
CA ASN A 185 55.26 -66.58 -38.19
C ASN A 185 55.61 -65.22 -38.82
N PHE A 186 55.04 -64.94 -40.00
CA PHE A 186 55.29 -63.76 -40.80
C PHE A 186 53.98 -63.02 -41.05
N ASN A 187 53.81 -61.86 -40.44
CA ASN A 187 52.63 -61.02 -40.62
C ASN A 187 52.93 -59.90 -41.64
N ARG A 188 52.25 -59.93 -42.78
CA ARG A 188 52.51 -59.06 -43.94
C ARG A 188 52.38 -57.58 -43.56
N ASN A 189 51.28 -57.18 -42.92
CA ASN A 189 50.95 -55.77 -42.68
C ASN A 189 51.88 -54.99 -41.72
N ILE A 190 52.82 -55.66 -41.05
CA ILE A 190 53.84 -55.03 -40.19
C ILE A 190 55.28 -55.29 -40.66
N LYS A 191 55.47 -55.96 -41.79
CA LYS A 191 56.79 -56.26 -42.38
C LYS A 191 56.92 -55.73 -43.79
N LEU A 192 58.16 -55.49 -44.22
CA LEU A 192 58.44 -55.15 -45.61
C LEU A 192 58.29 -56.39 -46.50
N ALA A 193 57.99 -56.19 -47.78
CA ALA A 193 57.76 -57.29 -48.72
C ALA A 193 59.04 -58.08 -49.00
N SER A 194 60.18 -57.41 -49.09
CA SER A 194 61.51 -58.01 -49.26
C SER A 194 61.86 -59.04 -48.18
N GLU A 195 61.36 -58.88 -46.95
CA GLU A 195 61.63 -59.81 -45.85
C GLU A 195 61.06 -61.22 -46.12
N VAL A 196 59.99 -61.35 -46.92
CA VAL A 196 59.28 -62.63 -47.13
C VAL A 196 60.04 -63.60 -48.06
N ALA A 197 60.96 -63.09 -48.89
CA ALA A 197 61.73 -63.86 -49.85
C ALA A 197 62.95 -64.60 -49.25
N ALA A 198 63.21 -64.43 -47.94
CA ALA A 198 64.35 -65.05 -47.27
C ALA A 198 64.31 -66.58 -47.32
N LYS A 199 65.48 -67.21 -47.45
CA LYS A 199 65.66 -68.67 -47.51
C LYS A 199 66.32 -69.24 -46.25
N ASP A 200 66.12 -70.54 -46.04
CA ASP A 200 66.74 -71.33 -44.98
C ASP A 200 68.07 -71.95 -45.43
N GLU A 201 68.75 -72.63 -44.51
CA GLU A 201 70.04 -73.31 -44.73
C GLU A 201 69.95 -74.46 -45.77
N ASN A 202 68.75 -74.93 -46.10
CA ASN A 202 68.48 -75.96 -47.10
C ASN A 202 68.02 -75.38 -48.45
N GLY A 203 68.03 -74.05 -48.62
CA GLY A 203 67.62 -73.36 -49.84
C GLY A 203 66.09 -73.26 -50.07
N LYS A 204 65.27 -73.68 -49.09
CA LYS A 204 63.81 -73.48 -49.08
C LYS A 204 63.48 -72.07 -48.60
N PHE A 205 62.26 -71.59 -48.85
CA PHE A 205 61.82 -70.30 -48.32
C PHE A 205 61.47 -70.42 -46.83
N LYS A 206 61.89 -69.44 -46.03
CA LYS A 206 61.84 -69.49 -44.56
C LYS A 206 60.47 -69.13 -44.00
N TYR A 207 59.76 -68.21 -44.66
CA TYR A 207 58.56 -67.56 -44.11
C TYR A 207 57.25 -67.99 -44.77
N PHE A 208 57.27 -68.96 -45.69
CA PHE A 208 56.05 -69.57 -46.21
C PHE A 208 56.29 -71.02 -46.68
N ASN A 209 55.23 -71.82 -46.66
CA ASN A 209 55.15 -73.12 -47.34
C ASN A 209 54.19 -73.03 -48.54
N ILE A 210 54.39 -73.88 -49.55
CA ILE A 210 53.44 -74.12 -50.63
C ILE A 210 53.17 -75.62 -50.77
N TYR A 211 51.90 -76.02 -50.90
CA TYR A 211 51.52 -77.43 -50.95
C TYR A 211 50.23 -77.68 -51.74
N LEU A 212 50.05 -78.94 -52.19
CA LEU A 212 48.87 -79.40 -52.92
C LEU A 212 47.93 -80.18 -51.99
N LYS A 213 46.68 -79.71 -51.90
CA LYS A 213 45.56 -80.41 -51.29
C LYS A 213 44.99 -81.40 -52.30
N GLN A 214 45.34 -82.69 -52.18
CA GLN A 214 44.78 -83.75 -53.02
C GLN A 214 43.26 -83.89 -52.80
N ASP A 215 42.55 -84.27 -53.87
CA ASP A 215 41.10 -84.50 -53.86
C ASP A 215 40.83 -86.01 -53.79
N ASN A 216 39.95 -86.42 -52.87
CA ASN A 216 39.57 -87.84 -52.76
C ASN A 216 38.72 -88.35 -53.93
N ASP A 217 38.12 -87.44 -54.71
CA ASP A 217 37.25 -87.75 -55.85
C ASP A 217 38.01 -87.93 -57.18
N ASP A 218 39.33 -87.68 -57.22
CA ASP A 218 40.14 -87.92 -58.43
C ASP A 218 41.23 -88.97 -58.19
N ALA A 219 41.18 -90.05 -58.97
CA ALA A 219 41.94 -91.27 -58.72
C ALA A 219 43.44 -91.20 -59.11
N LEU A 220 43.93 -90.04 -59.54
CA LEU A 220 45.31 -89.84 -60.02
C LEU A 220 46.09 -88.95 -59.05
N GLN A 221 47.36 -89.28 -58.79
CA GLN A 221 48.22 -88.46 -57.92
C GLN A 221 49.00 -87.40 -58.71
N TYR A 222 49.13 -86.22 -58.09
CA TYR A 222 49.85 -85.07 -58.63
C TYR A 222 50.83 -84.50 -57.59
N GLU A 223 51.81 -83.72 -58.06
CA GLU A 223 52.83 -83.05 -57.23
C GLU A 223 53.14 -81.62 -57.74
N ILE A 224 53.76 -80.78 -56.89
CA ILE A 224 54.17 -79.40 -57.22
C ILE A 224 55.68 -79.33 -57.46
N VAL A 225 56.09 -78.56 -58.47
CA VAL A 225 57.51 -78.30 -58.82
C VAL A 225 57.77 -76.81 -59.12
N ASN A 226 59.05 -76.43 -59.22
CA ASN A 226 59.55 -75.15 -59.74
C ASN A 226 59.02 -73.87 -59.03
N VAL A 227 59.24 -73.75 -57.72
CA VAL A 227 58.73 -72.65 -56.88
C VAL A 227 59.69 -71.44 -56.80
N ASN A 228 59.20 -70.20 -57.02
CA ASN A 228 59.98 -68.96 -56.88
C ASN A 228 59.16 -67.73 -56.42
N VAL A 229 59.81 -66.67 -55.92
CA VAL A 229 59.19 -65.41 -55.40
C VAL A 229 59.94 -64.14 -55.86
N GLU A 230 59.20 -63.05 -56.09
CA GLU A 230 59.64 -61.70 -56.47
C GLU A 230 59.00 -60.66 -55.49
N THR A 231 59.67 -59.55 -55.13
CA THR A 231 59.22 -58.61 -54.06
C THR A 231 59.54 -57.14 -54.35
N ASN A 232 58.68 -56.20 -53.93
CA ASN A 232 58.91 -54.74 -53.99
C ASN A 232 58.36 -54.01 -52.75
N ASP A 233 59.22 -53.28 -52.04
CA ASP A 233 58.87 -52.52 -50.83
C ASP A 233 58.26 -51.14 -51.10
N GLU A 234 58.56 -50.50 -52.24
CA GLU A 234 58.00 -49.19 -52.59
C GLU A 234 56.50 -49.24 -52.88
N THR A 235 56.03 -50.40 -53.38
CA THR A 235 54.62 -50.71 -53.63
C THR A 235 54.01 -51.62 -52.58
N SER A 236 54.79 -52.09 -51.59
CA SER A 236 54.38 -53.04 -50.55
C SER A 236 53.78 -54.35 -51.15
N THR A 237 54.45 -54.95 -52.15
CA THR A 237 53.94 -56.13 -52.90
C THR A 237 54.92 -57.32 -53.01
N ALA A 238 54.38 -58.53 -53.15
CA ALA A 238 55.15 -59.77 -53.41
C ALA A 238 54.40 -60.73 -54.34
N ILE A 239 55.13 -61.41 -55.24
CA ILE A 239 54.60 -62.31 -56.28
C ILE A 239 55.24 -63.69 -56.15
N PHE A 240 54.44 -64.76 -56.17
CA PHE A 240 54.83 -66.16 -56.00
C PHE A 240 54.55 -66.94 -57.29
N SER A 241 55.28 -68.03 -57.56
CA SER A 241 55.20 -68.81 -58.81
C SER A 241 55.54 -70.30 -58.64
N TYR A 242 54.91 -71.21 -59.43
CA TYR A 242 55.02 -72.69 -59.31
C TYR A 242 54.40 -73.47 -60.50
N GLN A 243 54.53 -74.81 -60.55
CA GLN A 243 53.94 -75.75 -61.55
C GLN A 243 53.39 -77.05 -60.90
N ILE A 244 52.60 -77.85 -61.65
CA ILE A 244 52.06 -79.17 -61.25
C ILE A 244 52.40 -80.29 -62.27
N LYS A 245 52.67 -81.51 -61.81
CA LYS A 245 52.91 -82.72 -62.63
C LYS A 245 52.06 -83.93 -62.22
N VAL A 246 51.72 -84.82 -63.16
CA VAL A 246 51.15 -86.16 -62.90
C VAL A 246 52.24 -87.10 -62.42
N LYS A 247 52.06 -87.69 -61.24
CA LYS A 247 53.12 -88.41 -60.51
C LYS A 247 53.51 -89.78 -61.08
N SER A 248 52.61 -90.41 -61.85
CA SER A 248 52.79 -91.77 -62.39
C SER A 248 53.10 -91.83 -63.89
N ILE A 249 53.29 -90.69 -64.55
CA ILE A 249 53.55 -90.59 -65.99
C ILE A 249 54.70 -89.59 -66.20
N ASP A 250 55.77 -90.03 -66.86
CA ASP A 250 56.97 -89.23 -67.09
C ASP A 250 57.02 -88.71 -68.55
N ASP A 251 56.10 -87.80 -68.88
CA ASP A 251 55.96 -87.12 -70.18
C ASP A 251 55.47 -85.67 -69.93
N ASP A 252 56.09 -84.69 -70.61
CA ASP A 252 55.80 -83.25 -70.46
C ASP A 252 54.37 -82.84 -70.83
N LYS A 253 53.65 -83.67 -71.60
CA LYS A 253 52.20 -83.51 -71.82
C LYS A 253 51.37 -83.60 -70.54
N PHE A 254 51.95 -84.17 -69.49
CA PHE A 254 51.34 -84.39 -68.18
C PHE A 254 51.97 -83.51 -67.08
N THR A 255 52.54 -82.36 -67.48
CA THR A 255 53.06 -81.30 -66.59
C THR A 255 52.52 -79.92 -67.02
N SER A 256 52.12 -79.07 -66.07
CA SER A 256 51.47 -77.76 -66.29
C SER A 256 52.41 -76.68 -66.86
N ASN A 257 51.85 -75.54 -67.22
CA ASN A 257 52.55 -74.25 -67.38
C ASN A 257 52.82 -73.60 -66.01
N VAL A 258 53.68 -72.56 -65.99
CA VAL A 258 54.03 -71.80 -64.77
C VAL A 258 52.87 -70.89 -64.36
N LEU A 259 52.43 -71.01 -63.10
CA LEU A 259 51.34 -70.25 -62.50
C LEU A 259 51.92 -69.17 -61.56
N LYS A 260 51.19 -68.06 -61.34
CA LYS A 260 51.61 -66.94 -60.45
C LYS A 260 50.47 -66.40 -59.57
N ILE A 261 50.79 -65.81 -58.42
CA ILE A 261 49.86 -65.09 -57.51
C ILE A 261 50.55 -63.90 -56.80
N GLU A 262 49.83 -62.80 -56.56
CA GLU A 262 50.34 -61.56 -55.94
C GLU A 262 49.67 -61.26 -54.58
N PHE A 263 50.43 -60.62 -53.67
CA PHE A 263 50.01 -60.01 -52.41
C PHE A 263 50.42 -58.54 -52.37
N LYS A 264 49.64 -57.66 -51.72
CA LYS A 264 49.82 -56.19 -51.71
C LYS A 264 49.63 -55.52 -50.34
N ASP A 265 49.67 -56.31 -49.27
CA ASP A 265 49.25 -55.94 -47.91
C ASP A 265 50.43 -55.89 -46.93
N PHE A 266 51.58 -55.41 -47.39
CA PHE A 266 52.79 -55.22 -46.60
C PHE A 266 52.88 -53.82 -45.97
N ALA A 267 53.82 -53.61 -45.05
CA ALA A 267 53.96 -52.36 -44.31
C ALA A 267 54.26 -51.14 -45.21
N LYS A 268 53.91 -49.94 -44.72
CA LYS A 268 54.12 -48.66 -45.41
C LYS A 268 55.46 -48.00 -45.02
N THR A 269 55.99 -47.18 -45.93
CA THR A 269 57.22 -46.40 -45.70
C THR A 269 56.94 -44.96 -45.25
N SER A 270 57.96 -44.28 -44.70
CA SER A 270 57.86 -42.88 -44.25
C SER A 270 57.31 -41.94 -45.32
N THR A 271 57.76 -42.11 -46.58
CA THR A 271 57.31 -41.33 -47.73
C THR A 271 55.81 -41.50 -48.00
N GLN A 272 55.29 -42.73 -47.88
CA GLN A 272 53.87 -43.00 -48.03
C GLN A 272 53.03 -42.43 -46.87
N LEU A 273 53.58 -42.33 -45.65
CA LEU A 273 52.93 -41.66 -44.53
C LEU A 273 52.90 -40.13 -44.71
N THR A 274 53.96 -39.53 -45.24
CA THR A 274 53.98 -38.11 -45.64
C THR A 274 52.93 -37.82 -46.72
N GLN A 275 52.82 -38.68 -47.74
CA GLN A 275 51.77 -38.54 -48.75
C GLN A 275 50.37 -38.65 -48.13
N TYR A 276 50.13 -39.63 -47.26
CA TYR A 276 48.84 -39.81 -46.59
C TYR A 276 48.48 -38.63 -45.66
N LEU A 277 49.45 -38.02 -44.98
CA LEU A 277 49.25 -36.79 -44.20
C LEU A 277 48.82 -35.61 -45.09
N ASN A 278 49.34 -35.50 -46.31
CA ASN A 278 48.97 -34.43 -47.24
C ASN A 278 47.54 -34.58 -47.80
N GLU A 279 46.98 -35.79 -47.80
CA GLU A 279 45.59 -36.06 -48.20
C GLU A 279 44.56 -35.77 -47.08
N LEU A 280 45.00 -35.53 -45.83
CA LEU A 280 44.07 -35.25 -44.73
C LEU A 280 43.44 -33.87 -44.80
N THR A 281 42.22 -33.78 -44.27
CA THR A 281 41.48 -32.55 -43.96
C THR A 281 41.37 -32.41 -42.44
N PHE A 282 41.41 -31.18 -41.93
CA PHE A 282 41.45 -30.88 -40.50
C PHE A 282 40.32 -29.93 -40.08
N SER A 283 39.72 -30.17 -38.91
CA SER A 283 38.69 -29.33 -38.30
C SER A 283 38.75 -29.40 -36.78
N TYR A 284 37.82 -28.74 -36.08
CA TYR A 284 37.81 -28.65 -34.61
C TYR A 284 36.40 -28.86 -34.06
N GLU A 285 36.29 -29.60 -32.96
CA GLU A 285 35.01 -29.95 -32.33
C GLU A 285 34.27 -28.71 -31.79
N ASN A 286 32.99 -28.55 -32.19
CA ASN A 286 32.09 -27.48 -31.72
C ASN A 286 32.64 -26.03 -31.88
N VAL A 287 33.42 -25.78 -32.93
CA VAL A 287 34.21 -24.55 -33.12
C VAL A 287 33.46 -23.23 -32.90
N GLU A 288 32.21 -23.13 -33.35
CA GLU A 288 31.38 -21.90 -33.24
C GLU A 288 31.00 -21.53 -31.80
N GLN A 289 31.07 -22.49 -30.86
CA GLN A 289 30.74 -22.28 -29.44
C GLN A 289 31.99 -22.00 -28.58
N ILE A 290 33.17 -22.34 -29.08
CA ILE A 290 34.46 -22.25 -28.37
C ILE A 290 35.14 -20.91 -28.67
N PHE A 291 35.67 -20.22 -27.66
CA PHE A 291 36.58 -19.09 -27.89
C PHE A 291 38.00 -19.61 -28.17
N ILE A 292 38.70 -19.00 -29.12
CA ILE A 292 39.99 -19.50 -29.64
C ILE A 292 41.08 -19.74 -28.58
N GLN A 293 41.07 -18.98 -27.48
CA GLN A 293 42.03 -19.11 -26.39
C GLN A 293 41.85 -20.41 -25.56
N ASP A 294 40.65 -21.00 -25.59
CA ASP A 294 40.25 -22.18 -24.81
C ASP A 294 40.42 -23.47 -25.64
N ALA A 295 41.04 -23.37 -26.82
CA ALA A 295 41.19 -24.46 -27.76
C ALA A 295 42.40 -25.36 -27.44
N VAL A 296 42.22 -26.69 -27.59
CA VAL A 296 43.20 -27.71 -27.21
C VAL A 296 43.42 -28.75 -28.32
N GLN A 297 44.66 -29.25 -28.43
CA GLN A 297 45.08 -30.18 -29.50
C GLN A 297 44.20 -31.44 -29.59
N SER A 298 43.73 -31.97 -28.45
CA SER A 298 42.89 -33.19 -28.37
C SER A 298 41.47 -33.04 -28.92
N LYS A 299 41.11 -31.84 -29.42
CA LYS A 299 39.81 -31.54 -30.05
C LYS A 299 39.93 -31.23 -31.56
N VAL A 300 41.13 -31.39 -32.12
CA VAL A 300 41.36 -31.36 -33.58
C VAL A 300 40.95 -32.71 -34.18
N ILE A 301 40.16 -32.67 -35.23
CA ILE A 301 39.66 -33.83 -35.97
C ILE A 301 40.40 -33.88 -37.32
N ALA A 302 40.89 -35.06 -37.71
CA ALA A 302 41.53 -35.26 -39.02
C ALA A 302 40.88 -36.42 -39.79
N LYS A 303 40.57 -36.17 -41.07
CA LYS A 303 39.83 -37.10 -41.95
C LYS A 303 40.46 -37.22 -43.34
N ASN A 304 40.54 -38.43 -43.88
CA ASN A 304 40.81 -38.66 -45.31
C ASN A 304 39.47 -38.94 -46.00
N ASN A 305 39.08 -38.12 -46.98
CA ASN A 305 37.82 -38.26 -47.73
C ASN A 305 36.57 -38.48 -46.84
N GLY A 306 36.49 -37.78 -45.70
CA GLY A 306 35.39 -37.84 -44.73
C GLY A 306 35.51 -38.95 -43.67
N VAL A 307 36.33 -39.97 -43.90
CA VAL A 307 36.62 -41.06 -42.96
C VAL A 307 37.65 -40.60 -41.92
N ASP A 308 37.41 -40.90 -40.65
CA ASP A 308 38.33 -40.57 -39.56
C ASP A 308 39.67 -41.31 -39.65
N LEU A 309 40.72 -40.70 -39.11
CA LEU A 309 42.06 -41.28 -39.07
C LEU A 309 42.05 -42.70 -38.45
N PRO A 310 42.58 -43.73 -39.15
CA PRO A 310 42.67 -45.09 -38.61
C PRO A 310 43.41 -45.16 -37.26
N SER A 311 42.92 -45.99 -36.34
CA SER A 311 43.40 -46.05 -34.95
C SER A 311 44.84 -46.53 -34.75
N ASN A 312 45.49 -47.04 -35.79
CA ASN A 312 46.93 -47.33 -35.77
C ASN A 312 47.80 -46.08 -36.02
N TYR A 313 47.21 -44.93 -36.36
CA TYR A 313 47.91 -43.67 -36.59
C TYR A 313 47.66 -42.65 -35.47
N GLU A 314 48.69 -41.90 -35.08
CA GLU A 314 48.64 -40.80 -34.11
C GLU A 314 49.00 -39.47 -34.77
N LEU A 315 48.23 -38.40 -34.47
CA LEU A 315 48.58 -37.02 -34.80
C LEU A 315 49.55 -36.45 -33.76
N ILE A 316 50.75 -36.07 -34.20
CA ILE A 316 51.75 -35.44 -33.35
C ILE A 316 51.80 -33.94 -33.67
N PHE A 317 51.35 -33.11 -32.74
CA PHE A 317 51.42 -31.65 -32.85
C PHE A 317 52.80 -31.15 -32.42
N THR A 318 53.59 -30.68 -33.39
CA THR A 318 54.89 -30.04 -33.16
C THR A 318 54.77 -28.54 -32.88
N GLU A 319 53.66 -27.92 -33.27
CA GLU A 319 53.31 -26.53 -32.97
C GLU A 319 51.78 -26.37 -32.94
N PHE A 320 51.24 -25.53 -32.06
CA PHE A 320 49.80 -25.24 -31.96
C PHE A 320 49.62 -23.85 -31.31
N LYS A 321 49.38 -22.81 -32.12
CA LYS A 321 49.29 -21.41 -31.67
C LYS A 321 47.85 -20.90 -31.76
N THR A 322 47.37 -20.34 -30.64
CA THR A 322 46.04 -19.73 -30.47
C THR A 322 46.06 -18.19 -30.56
N GLU A 323 47.20 -17.62 -30.98
CA GLU A 323 47.44 -16.17 -31.05
C GLU A 323 46.97 -15.54 -32.37
N GLY A 324 46.35 -14.36 -32.28
CA GLY A 324 46.08 -13.51 -33.43
C GLY A 324 45.16 -12.33 -33.09
N GLU A 325 45.58 -11.12 -33.48
CA GLU A 325 44.62 -10.09 -33.85
C GLU A 325 43.89 -10.51 -35.15
N HIS A 326 42.79 -9.84 -35.49
CA HIS A 326 41.83 -10.36 -36.47
C HIS A 326 42.47 -10.72 -37.85
N PRO A 327 42.16 -11.90 -38.43
CA PRO A 327 41.13 -12.87 -38.03
C PRO A 327 41.60 -13.96 -37.04
N LYS A 328 40.70 -14.39 -36.14
CA LYS A 328 40.92 -15.50 -35.19
C LYS A 328 41.10 -16.84 -35.92
N LYS A 329 42.31 -17.37 -35.94
CA LYS A 329 42.63 -18.71 -36.49
C LYS A 329 43.71 -19.42 -35.66
N ILE A 330 43.63 -20.76 -35.61
CA ILE A 330 44.72 -21.58 -35.06
C ILE A 330 45.65 -21.95 -36.21
N ASN A 331 46.95 -21.68 -36.02
CA ASN A 331 48.00 -22.19 -36.89
C ASN A 331 48.70 -23.33 -36.15
N ALA A 332 48.81 -24.51 -36.75
CA ALA A 332 49.41 -25.69 -36.12
C ALA A 332 50.26 -26.49 -37.11
N LYS A 333 51.22 -27.26 -36.60
CA LYS A 333 52.15 -28.07 -37.38
C LYS A 333 52.12 -29.52 -36.92
N VAL A 334 51.65 -30.42 -37.79
CA VAL A 334 51.31 -31.82 -37.47
C VAL A 334 52.21 -32.82 -38.20
N ARG A 335 52.37 -34.00 -37.61
CA ARG A 335 52.91 -35.23 -38.23
C ARG A 335 51.95 -36.40 -37.98
N ILE A 336 52.07 -37.47 -38.76
CA ILE A 336 51.48 -38.78 -38.45
C ILE A 336 52.58 -39.73 -38.00
N ARG A 337 52.37 -40.41 -36.86
CA ARG A 337 53.09 -41.64 -36.50
C ARG A 337 52.21 -42.83 -36.83
N ASP A 338 52.79 -43.89 -37.39
CA ASP A 338 52.22 -45.24 -37.32
C ASP A 338 52.68 -45.90 -36.02
N ASN A 339 51.73 -46.18 -35.13
CA ASN A 339 51.98 -46.66 -33.77
C ASN A 339 52.47 -48.12 -33.74
N VAL A 340 52.38 -48.86 -34.86
CA VAL A 340 52.69 -50.31 -34.90
C VAL A 340 54.15 -50.56 -35.31
N ASN A 341 54.70 -49.72 -36.19
CA ASN A 341 56.10 -49.78 -36.64
C ASN A 341 56.93 -48.56 -36.19
N ASN A 342 56.31 -47.55 -35.57
CA ASN A 342 56.90 -46.30 -35.08
C ASN A 342 57.57 -45.44 -36.20
N ILE A 343 57.16 -45.62 -37.45
CA ILE A 343 57.55 -44.74 -38.56
C ILE A 343 56.73 -43.44 -38.47
N ILE A 344 57.37 -42.29 -38.71
CA ILE A 344 56.76 -40.96 -38.56
C ILE A 344 56.94 -40.16 -39.84
N SER A 345 55.87 -39.51 -40.30
CA SER A 345 55.89 -38.64 -41.47
C SER A 345 56.73 -37.36 -41.27
N ASP A 346 56.97 -36.67 -42.37
CA ASP A 346 57.35 -35.26 -42.38
C ASP A 346 56.22 -34.40 -41.78
N ALA A 347 56.54 -33.13 -41.50
CA ALA A 347 55.61 -32.18 -40.89
C ALA A 347 54.80 -31.41 -41.95
N ARG A 348 53.50 -31.24 -41.69
CA ARG A 348 52.57 -30.43 -42.48
C ARG A 348 52.01 -29.29 -41.62
N ASP A 349 51.95 -28.10 -42.19
CA ASP A 349 51.29 -26.94 -41.59
C ASP A 349 49.79 -26.94 -41.90
N ILE A 350 48.96 -26.60 -40.92
CA ILE A 350 47.49 -26.61 -41.00
C ILE A 350 46.88 -25.36 -40.34
N GLU A 351 45.69 -24.99 -40.81
CA GLU A 351 44.92 -23.83 -40.34
C GLU A 351 43.50 -24.25 -39.94
N ILE A 352 42.99 -23.69 -38.84
CA ILE A 352 41.62 -23.91 -38.35
C ILE A 352 40.95 -22.55 -38.05
N THR A 353 39.73 -22.37 -38.56
CA THR A 353 38.93 -21.14 -38.42
C THR A 353 37.50 -21.44 -37.91
N GLY A 354 36.73 -20.41 -37.54
CA GLY A 354 35.32 -20.53 -37.15
C GLY A 354 34.98 -20.25 -35.67
N PHE A 355 35.96 -19.82 -34.86
CA PHE A 355 35.79 -19.64 -33.41
C PHE A 355 34.84 -18.50 -33.00
N LYS A 356 34.23 -18.64 -31.82
CA LYS A 356 33.24 -17.70 -31.25
C LYS A 356 33.77 -16.27 -31.14
N LYS A 357 32.91 -15.30 -31.46
CA LYS A 357 33.17 -13.85 -31.37
C LYS A 357 32.84 -13.29 -29.99
N TYR A 358 33.45 -12.16 -29.65
CA TYR A 358 33.09 -11.32 -28.50
C TYR A 358 32.35 -10.08 -29.01
N LEU A 359 31.51 -9.46 -28.18
CA LEU A 359 31.06 -8.09 -28.44
C LEU A 359 32.19 -7.09 -28.21
N THR A 360 32.20 -5.99 -28.98
CA THR A 360 33.18 -4.90 -28.84
C THR A 360 32.67 -3.79 -27.91
N PRO A 361 33.56 -2.91 -27.38
CA PRO A 361 33.14 -1.74 -26.61
C PRO A 361 32.15 -0.85 -27.38
N GLU A 362 32.33 -0.69 -28.69
CA GLU A 362 31.46 0.13 -29.55
C GLU A 362 30.03 -0.43 -29.65
N GLU A 363 29.88 -1.76 -29.68
CA GLU A 363 28.57 -2.43 -29.65
C GLU A 363 27.87 -2.26 -28.29
N LEU A 364 28.63 -2.29 -27.19
CA LEU A 364 28.12 -2.01 -25.85
C LEU A 364 27.77 -0.53 -25.65
N ASP A 365 28.55 0.38 -26.23
CA ASP A 365 28.33 1.84 -26.20
C ASP A 365 27.08 2.25 -26.96
N ALA A 366 26.84 1.65 -28.14
CA ALA A 366 25.63 1.85 -28.91
C ALA A 366 24.38 1.30 -28.20
N TYR A 367 24.55 0.31 -27.32
CA TYR A 367 23.44 -0.27 -26.55
C TYR A 367 23.16 0.48 -25.23
N ILE A 368 24.18 0.90 -24.47
CA ILE A 368 23.96 1.60 -23.18
C ILE A 368 23.21 2.93 -23.33
N ASP A 369 23.38 3.62 -24.47
CA ASP A 369 22.64 4.85 -24.76
C ASP A 369 21.13 4.62 -24.91
N GLN A 370 20.70 3.44 -25.32
CA GLN A 370 19.28 3.08 -25.53
C GLN A 370 18.55 2.72 -24.23
N ILE A 371 19.28 2.45 -23.15
CA ILE A 371 18.71 2.06 -21.85
C ILE A 371 18.00 3.24 -21.21
N GLU A 372 16.80 2.97 -20.70
CA GLU A 372 16.00 3.88 -19.89
C GLU A 372 16.00 3.38 -18.44
N LEU A 373 16.07 4.30 -17.49
CA LEU A 373 16.04 4.01 -16.05
C LEU A 373 14.93 4.82 -15.39
N ASP A 374 14.21 4.21 -14.44
CA ASP A 374 13.20 4.89 -13.63
C ASP A 374 13.09 4.25 -12.23
N VAL A 375 12.23 4.80 -11.36
CA VAL A 375 11.94 4.26 -10.02
C VAL A 375 10.43 4.09 -9.83
N GLU A 376 10.02 2.92 -9.37
CA GLU A 376 8.62 2.60 -9.04
C GLU A 376 8.09 3.51 -7.93
N ASP A 377 6.87 4.04 -8.11
CA ASP A 377 6.22 4.99 -7.20
C ASP A 377 7.10 6.19 -6.78
N LYS A 378 7.98 6.66 -7.67
CA LYS A 378 8.88 7.80 -7.39
C LYS A 378 8.15 9.04 -6.89
N ASN A 379 6.96 9.32 -7.40
CA ASN A 379 6.09 10.41 -6.94
C ASN A 379 5.72 10.35 -5.45
N ASN A 380 5.79 9.15 -4.85
CA ASN A 380 5.57 8.90 -3.42
C ASN A 380 6.87 8.74 -2.61
N LYS A 381 8.04 8.64 -3.25
CA LYS A 381 9.35 8.38 -2.62
C LYS A 381 10.24 9.63 -2.63
N PHE A 382 10.99 9.85 -1.54
CA PHE A 382 12.02 10.90 -1.48
C PHE A 382 13.35 10.39 -2.05
N ILE A 383 14.13 11.27 -2.70
CA ILE A 383 15.45 10.90 -3.25
C ILE A 383 16.45 10.44 -2.18
N SER A 384 16.26 10.84 -0.92
CA SER A 384 17.03 10.37 0.23
C SER A 384 16.99 8.85 0.37
N ASN A 385 15.87 8.23 0.01
CA ASN A 385 15.58 6.82 0.30
C ASN A 385 16.14 5.89 -0.79
N ILE A 386 16.36 6.40 -2.01
CA ILE A 386 16.96 5.64 -3.11
C ILE A 386 18.46 5.54 -2.86
N ASN A 387 18.96 4.32 -2.66
CA ASN A 387 20.36 4.05 -2.31
C ASN A 387 20.97 2.88 -3.10
N ASN A 388 20.17 1.97 -3.64
CA ASN A 388 20.65 0.71 -4.22
C ASN A 388 20.18 0.48 -5.67
N HIS A 389 20.98 -0.26 -6.44
CA HIS A 389 20.63 -0.72 -7.80
C HIS A 389 19.25 -1.40 -7.88
N SER A 390 18.87 -2.17 -6.86
CA SER A 390 17.59 -2.88 -6.79
C SER A 390 16.35 -1.98 -6.79
N GLU A 391 16.51 -0.68 -6.55
CA GLU A 391 15.41 0.30 -6.54
C GLU A 391 15.21 0.96 -7.91
N ILE A 392 16.18 0.82 -8.82
CA ILE A 392 16.14 1.37 -10.18
C ILE A 392 15.57 0.32 -11.13
N LYS A 393 14.39 0.60 -11.68
CA LYS A 393 13.83 -0.15 -12.81
C LYS A 393 14.57 0.22 -14.09
N LYS A 394 14.75 -0.77 -14.96
CA LYS A 394 15.31 -0.62 -16.31
C LYS A 394 14.20 -0.86 -17.33
N SER A 395 14.16 -0.07 -18.40
CA SER A 395 13.44 -0.43 -19.63
C SER A 395 14.41 -0.45 -20.82
N LYS A 396 14.05 -1.25 -21.84
CA LYS A 396 14.89 -1.55 -23.02
C LYS A 396 16.22 -2.25 -22.68
N PHE A 397 16.29 -2.90 -21.51
CA PHE A 397 17.42 -3.72 -21.09
C PHE A 397 17.13 -5.22 -21.30
N ASP A 398 18.10 -5.94 -21.82
CA ASP A 398 18.10 -7.39 -22.05
C ASP A 398 18.95 -8.05 -20.96
N ASP A 399 18.31 -8.39 -19.84
CA ASP A 399 18.94 -9.08 -18.70
C ASP A 399 19.40 -10.51 -19.03
N ASP A 400 19.08 -11.07 -20.20
CA ASP A 400 19.60 -12.37 -20.66
C ASP A 400 20.93 -12.24 -21.43
N LYS A 401 21.14 -11.12 -22.13
CA LYS A 401 22.37 -10.85 -22.88
C LYS A 401 23.39 -9.98 -22.15
N TYR A 402 22.95 -9.05 -21.28
CA TYR A 402 23.83 -8.07 -20.63
C TYR A 402 23.64 -8.03 -19.12
N GLU A 403 24.66 -7.54 -18.42
CA GLU A 403 24.60 -7.23 -16.99
C GLU A 403 25.21 -5.85 -16.70
N ILE A 404 24.64 -5.15 -15.70
CA ILE A 404 25.16 -3.87 -15.22
C ILE A 404 26.39 -4.15 -14.35
N ASP A 405 27.46 -3.37 -14.56
CA ASP A 405 28.61 -3.39 -13.67
C ASP A 405 28.29 -2.67 -12.36
N LEU A 406 27.99 -3.44 -11.32
CA LEU A 406 27.74 -2.94 -9.97
C LEU A 406 28.98 -2.25 -9.36
N GLY A 407 30.19 -2.50 -9.88
CA GLY A 407 31.42 -1.82 -9.44
C GLY A 407 31.52 -0.35 -9.85
N THR A 408 30.78 0.06 -10.89
CA THR A 408 30.72 1.45 -11.37
C THR A 408 29.30 2.05 -11.31
N PHE A 409 28.40 1.42 -10.55
CA PHE A 409 27.03 1.88 -10.34
C PHE A 409 26.95 2.88 -9.17
N LEU A 410 26.44 4.09 -9.44
CA LEU A 410 26.29 5.15 -8.44
C LEU A 410 24.96 5.90 -8.60
N VAL A 411 24.22 6.07 -7.50
CA VAL A 411 23.07 6.98 -7.41
C VAL A 411 23.53 8.30 -6.78
N GLU A 412 23.60 9.35 -7.59
CA GLU A 412 23.88 10.72 -7.18
C GLU A 412 22.57 11.47 -6.94
N LYS A 413 22.44 12.14 -5.78
CA LYS A 413 21.22 12.84 -5.35
C LYS A 413 21.38 14.34 -5.64
N LEU A 414 20.48 14.90 -6.45
CA LEU A 414 20.64 16.27 -6.95
C LEU A 414 20.12 17.33 -5.97
N SER A 415 20.70 18.53 -6.05
CA SER A 415 20.38 19.67 -5.19
C SER A 415 19.00 20.30 -5.44
N ASP A 416 18.24 19.80 -6.42
CA ASP A 416 16.83 20.16 -6.61
C ASP A 416 15.89 19.42 -5.64
N LEU A 417 16.42 18.41 -4.92
CA LEU A 417 15.75 17.54 -3.97
C LEU A 417 14.63 16.65 -4.55
N VAL A 418 14.48 16.60 -5.88
CA VAL A 418 13.41 15.85 -6.60
C VAL A 418 13.91 15.05 -7.80
N SER A 419 15.23 15.00 -8.02
CA SER A 419 15.88 14.25 -9.09
C SER A 419 17.14 13.51 -8.62
N ILE A 420 17.49 12.44 -9.31
CA ILE A 420 18.75 11.68 -9.13
C ILE A 420 19.43 11.46 -10.47
N ASN A 421 20.75 11.41 -10.49
CA ASN A 421 21.52 10.84 -11.60
C ASN A 421 21.87 9.39 -11.25
N VAL A 422 21.65 8.47 -12.18
CA VAL A 422 22.15 7.09 -12.09
C VAL A 422 23.30 6.93 -13.08
N HIS A 423 24.50 6.74 -12.55
CA HIS A 423 25.73 6.50 -13.30
C HIS A 423 26.01 4.99 -13.34
N PHE A 424 26.32 4.43 -14.51
CA PHE A 424 26.55 2.98 -14.64
C PHE A 424 27.36 2.60 -15.90
N ARG A 425 27.79 1.34 -15.96
CA ARG A 425 28.30 0.66 -17.17
C ARG A 425 27.60 -0.68 -17.36
N ILE A 426 27.77 -1.27 -18.54
CA ILE A 426 27.30 -2.62 -18.87
C ILE A 426 28.43 -3.48 -19.44
N LYS A 427 28.21 -4.80 -19.43
CA LYS A 427 29.03 -5.80 -20.12
C LYS A 427 28.15 -6.96 -20.64
N GLU A 428 28.71 -7.75 -21.54
CA GLU A 428 28.10 -9.01 -22.00
C GLU A 428 28.02 -10.03 -20.83
N LYS A 429 26.84 -10.62 -20.63
CA LYS A 429 26.56 -11.59 -19.56
C LYS A 429 27.32 -12.89 -19.84
N ASN A 430 28.21 -13.30 -18.93
CA ASN A 430 29.23 -14.34 -19.17
C ASN A 430 30.21 -14.04 -20.33
N GLY A 431 30.35 -12.78 -20.73
CA GLY A 431 31.33 -12.33 -21.72
C GLY A 431 32.76 -12.27 -21.17
N ARG A 432 33.70 -11.79 -22.00
CA ARG A 432 35.12 -11.69 -21.60
C ARG A 432 35.32 -10.67 -20.46
N PRO A 433 35.92 -11.06 -19.32
CA PRO A 433 36.28 -10.11 -18.26
C PRO A 433 37.17 -8.98 -18.79
N GLY A 434 36.85 -7.74 -18.40
CA GLY A 434 37.59 -6.54 -18.82
C GLY A 434 36.97 -5.77 -20.00
N ILE A 435 35.99 -6.34 -20.72
CA ILE A 435 35.24 -5.60 -21.74
C ILE A 435 33.97 -5.00 -21.10
N TYR A 436 33.80 -3.69 -21.25
CA TYR A 436 32.69 -2.89 -20.72
C TYR A 436 32.33 -1.78 -21.71
N SER A 437 31.14 -1.21 -21.57
CA SER A 437 30.81 0.09 -22.15
C SER A 437 31.57 1.25 -21.49
N LYS A 438 31.49 2.43 -22.12
CA LYS A 438 31.61 3.76 -21.49
C LYS A 438 30.72 3.88 -20.25
N GLN A 439 31.07 4.83 -19.39
CA GLN A 439 30.19 5.28 -18.32
C GLN A 439 29.00 6.05 -18.94
N ALA A 440 27.78 5.58 -18.70
CA ALA A 440 26.58 6.36 -18.97
C ALA A 440 26.09 7.03 -17.67
N SER A 441 25.39 8.15 -17.83
CA SER A 441 24.63 8.80 -16.77
C SER A 441 23.22 9.13 -17.28
N LYS A 442 22.21 8.85 -16.47
CA LYS A 442 20.79 9.07 -16.80
C LYS A 442 20.10 9.75 -15.62
N THR A 443 19.47 10.89 -15.86
CA THR A 443 18.73 11.63 -14.82
C THR A 443 17.30 11.11 -14.71
N ILE A 444 16.88 10.73 -13.50
CA ILE A 444 15.51 10.34 -13.17
C ILE A 444 14.89 11.48 -12.36
N THR A 445 13.79 12.04 -12.88
CA THR A 445 13.09 13.19 -12.29
C THR A 445 11.68 12.83 -11.82
N GLY A 446 11.11 13.67 -10.95
CA GLY A 446 9.71 13.58 -10.53
C GLY A 446 9.48 12.84 -9.21
N PHE A 447 10.47 12.85 -8.32
CA PHE A 447 10.34 12.32 -6.97
C PHE A 447 9.45 13.20 -6.07
N LYS A 448 9.01 12.64 -4.92
CA LYS A 448 8.22 13.37 -3.92
C LYS A 448 8.99 14.55 -3.34
N MET A 449 8.36 15.72 -3.25
CA MET A 449 8.98 16.89 -2.63
C MET A 449 9.16 16.68 -1.11
N PRO A 450 10.40 16.74 -0.57
CA PRO A 450 10.63 16.71 0.88
C PRO A 450 10.18 18.02 1.52
N GLN A 451 9.93 17.99 2.84
CA GLN A 451 9.46 19.14 3.60
C GLN A 451 10.33 20.39 3.35
N GLU A 452 11.66 20.24 3.42
CA GLU A 452 12.62 21.32 3.18
C GLU A 452 12.42 22.04 1.83
N LEU A 453 12.10 21.31 0.76
CA LEU A 453 11.81 21.93 -0.54
C LEU A 453 10.51 22.72 -0.49
N VAL A 454 9.43 22.15 0.07
CA VAL A 454 8.13 22.83 0.18
C VAL A 454 8.24 24.10 1.05
N GLU A 455 9.01 24.04 2.14
CA GLU A 455 9.35 25.20 2.99
C GLU A 455 10.13 26.28 2.23
N ASN A 456 11.17 25.89 1.47
CA ASN A 456 11.99 26.81 0.68
C ASN A 456 11.22 27.43 -0.49
N LEU A 457 10.22 26.74 -1.07
CA LEU A 457 9.33 27.30 -2.08
C LEU A 457 8.27 28.21 -1.45
N ALA A 458 7.75 27.90 -0.26
CA ALA A 458 6.82 28.75 0.48
C ALA A 458 7.42 30.12 0.82
N GLN A 459 8.69 30.16 1.25
CA GLN A 459 9.41 31.40 1.56
C GLN A 459 9.59 32.32 0.35
N LYS A 460 9.69 31.75 -0.86
CA LYS A 460 9.85 32.45 -2.14
C LYS A 460 8.54 32.97 -2.72
N VAL A 461 7.40 32.71 -2.08
CA VAL A 461 6.12 33.30 -2.52
C VAL A 461 6.12 34.81 -2.27
N GLU A 462 5.68 35.56 -3.27
CA GLU A 462 5.58 37.03 -3.21
C GLU A 462 4.17 37.47 -3.56
N PHE A 463 3.66 38.43 -2.78
CA PHE A 463 2.34 39.02 -2.96
C PHE A 463 2.47 40.55 -3.03
N ASP A 464 1.56 41.19 -3.77
CA ASP A 464 1.38 42.64 -3.75
C ASP A 464 -0.10 42.97 -4.06
N VAL A 465 -0.45 44.26 -4.14
CA VAL A 465 -1.78 44.70 -4.60
C VAL A 465 -1.65 45.83 -5.61
N THR A 466 -2.08 45.57 -6.84
CA THR A 466 -2.15 46.56 -7.91
C THR A 466 -2.97 47.78 -7.48
N SER A 467 -2.42 48.97 -7.70
CA SER A 467 -3.01 50.27 -7.30
C SER A 467 -3.21 50.48 -5.79
N LYS A 468 -2.53 49.72 -4.91
CA LYS A 468 -2.62 49.86 -3.43
C LYS A 468 -2.52 51.29 -2.89
N SER A 469 -1.67 52.13 -3.48
CA SER A 469 -1.51 53.55 -3.10
C SER A 469 -2.78 54.41 -3.28
N THR A 470 -3.80 53.91 -3.99
CA THR A 470 -5.11 54.55 -4.16
C THR A 470 -6.21 53.91 -3.30
N LYS A 471 -5.93 52.76 -2.66
CA LYS A 471 -6.89 51.91 -1.95
C LYS A 471 -6.55 51.78 -0.47
N MET A 472 -7.58 51.78 0.38
CA MET A 472 -7.39 51.67 1.83
C MET A 472 -7.13 50.22 2.21
N ALA A 473 -6.19 49.97 3.14
CA ALA A 473 -5.85 48.60 3.58
C ALA A 473 -7.07 47.79 4.08
N TYR A 474 -8.12 48.47 4.56
CA TYR A 474 -9.36 47.81 4.98
C TYR A 474 -10.25 47.26 3.85
N GLU A 475 -9.99 47.59 2.59
CA GLU A 475 -10.77 47.10 1.43
C GLU A 475 -10.49 45.62 1.11
N PHE A 476 -9.35 45.10 1.59
CA PHE A 476 -8.81 43.76 1.36
C PHE A 476 -8.93 42.82 2.57
N TRP A 477 -9.63 43.25 3.64
CA TRP A 477 -9.87 42.40 4.82
C TRP A 477 -10.48 41.06 4.44
N ASP A 478 -9.78 39.97 4.76
CA ASP A 478 -10.18 38.57 4.53
C ASP A 478 -10.54 38.23 3.07
N LYS A 479 -10.01 39.00 2.11
CA LYS A 479 -10.12 38.71 0.69
C LYS A 479 -8.76 38.30 0.13
N PHE A 480 -8.53 37.01 -0.05
CA PHE A 480 -7.33 36.54 -0.73
C PHE A 480 -7.43 36.68 -2.25
N ASP A 481 -8.63 36.59 -2.83
CA ASP A 481 -8.85 36.69 -4.28
C ASP A 481 -8.61 38.11 -4.85
N ASP A 482 -8.61 39.14 -3.99
CA ASP A 482 -8.25 40.53 -4.34
C ASP A 482 -6.72 40.79 -4.25
N ILE A 483 -5.88 39.77 -4.05
CA ILE A 483 -4.41 39.87 -3.87
C ILE A 483 -3.66 39.38 -5.12
N ASP A 484 -2.68 40.15 -5.58
CA ASP A 484 -1.81 39.71 -6.67
C ASP A 484 -0.74 38.73 -6.14
N VAL A 485 -0.77 37.49 -6.60
CA VAL A 485 0.35 36.55 -6.44
C VAL A 485 1.39 36.87 -7.52
N LYS A 486 2.51 37.52 -7.14
CA LYS A 486 3.57 37.92 -8.08
C LYS A 486 4.52 36.76 -8.42
N THR A 487 4.86 35.96 -7.41
CA THR A 487 5.79 34.83 -7.54
C THR A 487 5.23 33.60 -6.81
N LYS A 488 5.07 32.49 -7.52
CA LYS A 488 4.71 31.16 -6.98
C LYS A 488 5.31 30.08 -7.89
N ASP A 489 5.97 29.08 -7.32
CA ASP A 489 6.43 27.90 -8.06
C ASP A 489 5.24 27.01 -8.49
N GLU A 490 5.28 26.46 -9.70
CA GLU A 490 4.17 25.67 -10.26
C GLU A 490 3.91 24.35 -9.51
N ARG A 491 4.90 23.85 -8.77
CA ARG A 491 4.84 22.58 -8.02
C ARG A 491 4.09 22.68 -6.70
N ILE A 492 3.85 23.90 -6.20
CA ILE A 492 3.12 24.16 -4.96
C ILE A 492 1.79 24.88 -5.22
N ASP A 493 0.76 24.62 -4.41
CA ASP A 493 -0.47 25.41 -4.40
C ASP A 493 -0.85 25.83 -2.97
N PHE A 494 -1.59 26.93 -2.85
CA PHE A 494 -2.06 27.44 -1.55
C PHE A 494 -3.12 26.54 -0.94
N ILE A 495 -3.07 26.38 0.39
CA ILE A 495 -4.19 25.85 1.16
C ILE A 495 -5.14 27.02 1.41
N THR A 496 -5.99 27.33 0.43
CA THR A 496 -6.82 28.55 0.39
C THR A 496 -7.71 28.71 1.63
N SER A 497 -8.23 27.61 2.18
CA SER A 497 -9.01 27.59 3.43
C SER A 497 -8.25 28.00 4.69
N GLU A 498 -6.92 28.08 4.64
CA GLU A 498 -6.08 28.53 5.76
C GLU A 498 -5.46 29.93 5.53
N VAL A 499 -5.66 30.54 4.35
CA VAL A 499 -5.11 31.87 4.05
C VAL A 499 -5.92 32.97 4.75
N LYS A 500 -5.21 33.89 5.41
CA LYS A 500 -5.79 34.98 6.22
C LYS A 500 -5.21 36.31 5.74
N VAL A 501 -6.06 37.30 5.43
CA VAL A 501 -5.62 38.62 4.93
C VAL A 501 -6.04 39.70 5.93
N LYS A 502 -5.11 40.09 6.81
CA LYS A 502 -5.40 40.94 7.97
C LYS A 502 -4.75 42.32 7.85
N GLN A 503 -5.49 43.38 8.11
CA GLN A 503 -4.90 44.73 8.23
C GLN A 503 -4.06 44.77 9.49
N THR A 504 -2.78 45.07 9.33
CA THR A 504 -1.79 45.07 10.42
C THR A 504 -1.18 46.45 10.68
N ASP A 505 -1.53 47.44 9.87
CA ASP A 505 -1.25 48.86 10.13
C ASP A 505 -2.18 49.79 9.33
N ALA A 506 -2.00 51.10 9.46
CA ALA A 506 -2.75 52.10 8.69
C ALA A 506 -2.59 51.91 7.17
N ASP A 507 -1.38 51.59 6.74
CA ASP A 507 -0.93 51.46 5.35
C ASP A 507 -0.57 50.00 4.97
N LYS A 508 -0.90 48.99 5.81
CA LYS A 508 -0.39 47.62 5.66
C LYS A 508 -1.42 46.52 5.86
N ILE A 509 -1.34 45.49 5.02
CA ILE A 509 -1.96 44.18 5.24
C ILE A 509 -0.89 43.10 5.39
N THR A 510 -1.16 42.08 6.20
CA THR A 510 -0.33 40.88 6.31
C THR A 510 -1.15 39.68 5.86
N ILE A 511 -0.60 38.95 4.90
CA ILE A 511 -1.13 37.70 4.37
C ILE A 511 -0.42 36.58 5.11
N THR A 512 -1.19 35.71 5.77
CA THR A 512 -0.69 34.53 6.47
C THR A 512 -1.24 33.29 5.77
N TYR A 513 -0.37 32.35 5.41
CA TYR A 513 -0.66 31.29 4.43
C TYR A 513 0.16 30.02 4.69
N LYS A 514 -0.28 28.93 4.05
CA LYS A 514 0.48 27.68 3.85
C LYS A 514 0.41 27.28 2.38
N VAL A 515 1.39 26.50 1.94
CA VAL A 515 1.39 25.85 0.62
C VAL A 515 1.59 24.35 0.77
N LYS A 516 1.11 23.58 -0.20
CA LYS A 516 1.35 22.14 -0.30
C LYS A 516 1.93 21.75 -1.66
N ASP A 517 2.59 20.60 -1.72
CA ASP A 517 2.91 19.94 -3.00
C ASP A 517 1.59 19.73 -3.80
N LYS A 518 1.62 20.03 -5.10
CA LYS A 518 0.48 19.84 -6.01
C LYS A 518 0.18 18.35 -6.26
N LYS A 519 1.15 17.47 -6.02
CA LYS A 519 1.10 16.01 -6.26
C LYS A 519 1.06 15.16 -4.98
N ASN A 520 1.30 15.75 -3.81
CA ASN A 520 1.34 15.07 -2.50
C ASN A 520 0.81 15.97 -1.39
N ASP A 521 0.36 15.40 -0.26
CA ASP A 521 -0.10 16.20 0.89
C ASP A 521 1.02 16.81 1.75
N THR A 522 2.27 16.81 1.28
CA THR A 522 3.39 17.49 1.95
C THR A 522 3.09 19.00 2.03
N THR A 523 3.00 19.53 3.25
CA THR A 523 2.44 20.86 3.54
C THR A 523 3.41 21.70 4.37
N SER A 524 3.64 22.95 3.99
CA SER A 524 4.51 23.88 4.73
C SER A 524 3.94 24.23 6.10
N LYS A 525 4.81 24.67 7.03
CA LYS A 525 4.37 25.48 8.17
C LYS A 525 3.72 26.79 7.71
N GLU A 526 3.10 27.50 8.65
CA GLU A 526 2.50 28.81 8.40
C GLU A 526 3.57 29.88 8.17
N TYR A 527 3.39 30.71 7.13
CA TYR A 527 4.23 31.85 6.78
C TYR A 527 3.41 33.12 6.74
N SER A 528 4.04 34.27 7.00
CA SER A 528 3.43 35.59 6.86
C SER A 528 4.27 36.47 5.93
N LYS A 529 3.60 37.24 5.05
CA LYS A 529 4.18 38.28 4.21
C LYS A 529 3.35 39.55 4.36
N THR A 530 4.00 40.70 4.52
CA THR A 530 3.34 42.01 4.66
C THR A 530 3.43 42.79 3.36
N ILE A 531 2.33 43.39 2.95
CA ILE A 531 2.25 44.36 1.86
C ILE A 531 1.96 45.72 2.49
N ASP A 532 2.79 46.71 2.18
CA ASP A 532 2.73 48.08 2.66
C ASP A 532 2.42 49.08 1.53
N GLY A 533 2.35 50.38 1.85
CA GLY A 533 2.10 51.43 0.86
C GLY A 533 0.64 51.54 0.40
N PHE A 534 -0.32 51.07 1.19
CA PHE A 534 -1.73 51.34 0.96
C PHE A 534 -2.08 52.81 1.23
N LYS A 535 -3.17 53.30 0.64
CA LYS A 535 -3.68 54.65 0.90
C LYS A 535 -4.02 54.83 2.39
N THR A 536 -3.54 55.92 2.98
CA THR A 536 -3.94 56.40 4.30
C THR A 536 -4.97 57.54 4.20
N SER A 537 -5.74 57.77 5.26
CA SER A 537 -6.61 58.95 5.36
C SER A 537 -6.63 59.54 6.78
N THR A 538 -7.18 60.75 6.91
CA THR A 538 -7.46 61.47 8.16
C THR A 538 -8.95 61.77 8.33
N ASP A 539 -9.82 61.19 7.50
CA ASP A 539 -11.28 61.36 7.57
C ASP A 539 -11.84 61.12 8.98
N ASN A 540 -12.79 61.95 9.41
CA ASN A 540 -13.44 61.94 10.73
C ASN A 540 -12.53 62.16 11.96
N THR A 541 -11.19 62.28 11.80
CA THR A 541 -10.26 62.47 12.93
C THR A 541 -10.36 63.86 13.60
N THR A 542 -10.98 64.84 12.93
CA THR A 542 -11.37 66.13 13.49
C THR A 542 -12.59 66.02 14.41
N ASP A 543 -13.51 65.10 14.12
CA ASP A 543 -14.80 64.98 14.78
C ASP A 543 -14.76 64.05 16.00
N PHE A 544 -13.88 63.04 15.99
CA PHE A 544 -13.78 62.02 17.04
C PHE A 544 -12.33 61.72 17.43
N SER A 545 -12.14 61.23 18.65
CA SER A 545 -10.92 60.54 19.08
C SER A 545 -11.09 59.03 18.92
N TYR A 546 -9.99 58.31 18.74
CA TYR A 546 -10.02 56.87 18.59
C TYR A 546 -8.72 56.21 19.06
N GLU A 547 -8.86 54.96 19.50
CA GLU A 547 -7.76 54.04 19.80
C GLU A 547 -7.68 52.94 18.74
N ILE A 548 -6.50 52.34 18.58
CA ILE A 548 -6.30 51.15 17.75
C ILE A 548 -6.39 49.91 18.63
N ILE A 549 -7.37 49.05 18.37
CA ILE A 549 -7.54 47.76 19.05
C ILE A 549 -7.39 46.61 18.05
N ALA A 550 -7.12 45.41 18.56
CA ALA A 550 -7.12 44.19 17.75
C ALA A 550 -8.53 43.57 17.74
N HIS A 551 -9.06 43.26 16.55
CA HIS A 551 -10.35 42.56 16.37
C HIS A 551 -10.24 41.53 15.26
N ASN A 552 -10.51 40.26 15.56
CA ASN A 552 -10.42 39.14 14.60
C ASN A 552 -9.12 39.12 13.78
N GLY A 553 -8.00 39.51 14.39
CA GLY A 553 -6.67 39.60 13.76
C GLY A 553 -6.37 40.90 13.00
N HIS A 554 -7.34 41.79 12.80
CA HIS A 554 -7.13 43.11 12.21
C HIS A 554 -6.81 44.15 13.30
N LYS A 555 -6.00 45.16 12.97
CA LYS A 555 -6.03 46.46 13.68
C LYS A 555 -7.28 47.23 13.22
N VAL A 556 -8.08 47.69 14.16
CA VAL A 556 -9.35 48.40 13.93
C VAL A 556 -9.50 49.58 14.88
N ALA A 557 -10.40 50.51 14.57
CA ALA A 557 -10.66 51.67 15.42
C ALA A 557 -11.74 51.39 16.49
N PHE A 558 -11.47 51.89 17.69
CA PHE A 558 -12.42 52.09 18.79
C PHE A 558 -12.62 53.59 18.98
N LEU A 559 -13.81 54.13 18.72
CA LEU A 559 -14.10 55.55 19.00
C LEU A 559 -14.33 55.72 20.51
N ASN A 560 -13.51 56.53 21.16
CA ASN A 560 -13.52 56.73 22.62
C ASN A 560 -14.05 58.11 23.05
N GLU A 561 -14.08 59.10 22.16
CA GLU A 561 -14.50 60.48 22.46
C GLU A 561 -15.08 61.16 21.20
N ARG A 562 -15.96 62.15 21.38
CA ARG A 562 -16.45 63.05 20.33
C ARG A 562 -15.90 64.46 20.56
N LYS A 563 -15.08 64.94 19.62
CA LYS A 563 -14.47 66.28 19.61
C LYS A 563 -15.42 67.34 19.06
N ASN A 564 -16.05 67.04 17.92
CA ASN A 564 -17.02 67.93 17.30
C ASN A 564 -18.39 67.72 17.95
N LEU A 565 -18.73 68.58 18.91
CA LEU A 565 -19.94 68.43 19.72
C LEU A 565 -21.25 68.65 18.95
N SER A 566 -21.18 69.13 17.70
CA SER A 566 -22.32 69.24 16.77
C SER A 566 -22.48 68.01 15.85
N GLN A 567 -21.54 67.06 15.86
CA GLN A 567 -21.63 65.82 15.09
C GLN A 567 -22.49 64.77 15.82
N TYR A 568 -23.44 64.15 15.13
CA TYR A 568 -24.36 63.14 15.70
C TYR A 568 -24.43 61.85 14.90
N LYS A 569 -23.79 61.80 13.72
CA LYS A 569 -23.58 60.56 12.97
C LYS A 569 -22.25 59.97 13.41
N VAL A 570 -22.27 58.74 13.91
CA VAL A 570 -21.08 58.03 14.39
C VAL A 570 -20.55 57.17 13.24
N PRO A 571 -19.36 57.48 12.70
CA PRO A 571 -18.92 56.92 11.43
C PRO A 571 -18.37 55.50 11.56
N ALA A 572 -18.57 54.69 10.51
CA ALA A 572 -18.05 53.32 10.45
C ALA A 572 -16.56 53.25 10.05
N LYS A 573 -15.92 54.39 9.83
CA LYS A 573 -14.51 54.55 9.39
C LYS A 573 -13.91 55.80 10.02
N ILE A 574 -12.65 55.73 10.42
CA ILE A 574 -11.88 56.89 10.90
C ILE A 574 -10.41 56.73 10.52
N GLY A 575 -9.85 57.79 9.94
CA GLY A 575 -8.52 57.75 9.31
C GLY A 575 -8.37 56.55 8.36
N SER A 576 -7.34 55.73 8.59
CA SER A 576 -7.06 54.53 7.79
C SER A 576 -7.75 53.24 8.25
N TYR A 577 -8.77 53.32 9.12
CA TYR A 577 -9.34 52.16 9.81
C TYR A 577 -10.88 52.11 9.74
N LYS A 578 -11.45 50.90 9.75
CA LYS A 578 -12.87 50.69 10.07
C LYS A 578 -13.08 50.84 11.58
N VAL A 579 -14.17 51.49 11.97
CA VAL A 579 -14.67 51.53 13.36
C VAL A 579 -15.48 50.28 13.61
N ILE A 580 -15.05 49.47 14.57
CA ILE A 580 -15.77 48.27 15.00
C ILE A 580 -16.50 48.53 16.32
N LYS A 581 -15.93 49.35 17.20
CA LYS A 581 -16.40 49.56 18.57
C LYS A 581 -16.57 51.05 18.85
N VAL A 582 -17.59 51.40 19.63
CA VAL A 582 -17.82 52.78 20.11
C VAL A 582 -18.03 52.82 21.63
N GLY A 583 -17.37 53.78 22.27
CA GLY A 583 -17.43 54.07 23.70
C GLY A 583 -18.45 55.17 24.01
N THR A 584 -18.20 55.94 25.07
CA THR A 584 -19.03 57.09 25.45
C THR A 584 -18.74 58.31 24.58
N LEU A 585 -19.57 58.54 23.57
CA LEU A 585 -19.44 59.65 22.62
C LEU A 585 -20.37 60.83 22.94
N PHE A 586 -21.41 60.59 23.76
CA PHE A 586 -22.41 61.60 24.11
C PHE A 586 -22.56 61.66 25.64
N SER A 587 -21.90 62.63 26.26
CA SER A 587 -22.05 62.97 27.67
C SER A 587 -22.30 64.48 27.79
N GLY A 588 -23.27 64.90 28.60
CA GLY A 588 -23.54 66.33 28.83
C GLY A 588 -23.76 67.15 27.55
N VAL A 589 -24.59 66.66 26.62
CA VAL A 589 -24.80 67.32 25.31
C VAL A 589 -25.44 68.69 25.50
N ASN A 590 -24.66 69.76 25.41
CA ASN A 590 -25.16 71.12 25.55
C ASN A 590 -26.12 71.51 24.41
N ARG A 591 -27.21 72.18 24.75
CA ARG A 591 -28.32 72.58 23.88
C ARG A 591 -27.91 73.55 22.75
N ALA A 592 -26.81 74.28 22.90
CA ALA A 592 -26.23 75.07 21.82
C ALA A 592 -25.79 74.19 20.63
N HIS A 593 -25.32 72.97 20.89
CA HIS A 593 -24.80 72.04 19.88
C HIS A 593 -25.87 71.14 19.24
N SER A 594 -27.15 71.30 19.62
CA SER A 594 -28.32 70.62 19.02
C SER A 594 -29.21 71.62 18.25
N ASN A 595 -28.62 72.68 17.70
CA ASN A 595 -29.30 73.80 17.04
C ASN A 595 -30.32 74.52 17.95
N GLY A 596 -30.08 74.58 19.26
CA GLY A 596 -31.02 75.13 20.24
C GLY A 596 -32.22 74.22 20.56
N SER A 597 -32.35 73.06 19.90
CA SER A 597 -33.37 72.06 20.24
C SER A 597 -33.06 71.43 21.60
N PRO A 598 -34.03 71.31 22.52
CA PRO A 598 -33.83 70.63 23.81
C PRO A 598 -33.74 69.10 23.65
N LEU A 599 -33.79 68.58 22.42
CA LEU A 599 -33.65 67.17 22.05
C LEU A 599 -32.50 66.98 21.05
N TYR A 600 -31.90 65.79 21.05
CA TYR A 600 -30.99 65.31 19.99
C TYR A 600 -31.23 63.83 19.65
N GLY A 601 -30.72 63.38 18.50
CA GLY A 601 -30.73 61.97 18.10
C GLY A 601 -29.33 61.50 17.68
N VAL A 602 -29.10 60.19 17.65
CA VAL A 602 -27.80 59.57 17.32
C VAL A 602 -27.98 58.45 16.30
N VAL A 603 -27.16 58.44 15.25
CA VAL A 603 -27.16 57.41 14.20
C VAL A 603 -25.77 56.78 14.12
N LEU A 604 -25.67 55.45 14.19
CA LEU A 604 -24.44 54.71 13.97
C LEU A 604 -24.42 54.17 12.53
N GLU A 605 -23.27 54.27 11.85
CA GLU A 605 -23.11 53.79 10.47
C GLU A 605 -22.85 52.27 10.36
N GLU A 606 -23.28 51.71 9.23
CA GLU A 606 -23.11 50.29 8.89
C GLU A 606 -21.62 49.89 8.79
N GLY A 607 -21.21 48.98 9.68
CA GLY A 607 -19.83 48.52 9.88
C GLY A 607 -19.47 48.39 11.36
N ILE A 608 -20.11 49.17 12.23
CA ILE A 608 -19.92 49.14 13.69
C ILE A 608 -20.59 47.89 14.27
N GLN A 609 -19.88 47.15 15.13
CA GLN A 609 -20.31 45.86 15.69
C GLN A 609 -20.55 45.89 17.21
N GLU A 610 -19.86 46.77 17.93
CA GLU A 610 -19.89 46.82 19.40
C GLU A 610 -20.22 48.21 19.96
N VAL A 611 -21.12 48.25 20.94
CA VAL A 611 -21.43 49.45 21.73
C VAL A 611 -21.04 49.24 23.19
N SER A 612 -20.30 50.21 23.74
CA SER A 612 -19.75 50.18 25.09
C SER A 612 -20.06 51.49 25.83
N ASN A 613 -21.32 51.63 26.29
CA ASN A 613 -21.87 52.80 26.97
C ASN A 613 -21.88 54.06 26.09
N LEU A 614 -22.68 54.05 25.02
CA LEU A 614 -22.73 55.13 24.01
C LEU A 614 -23.04 56.52 24.60
N ILE A 615 -23.99 56.57 25.53
CA ILE A 615 -24.56 57.82 26.05
C ILE A 615 -24.55 57.84 27.59
N ILE A 616 -24.07 58.95 28.17
CA ILE A 616 -24.31 59.33 29.57
C ILE A 616 -25.23 60.57 29.57
N SER A 617 -26.48 60.36 29.92
CA SER A 617 -27.50 61.40 30.01
C SER A 617 -27.45 62.11 31.35
N SER A 618 -27.43 63.44 31.33
CA SER A 618 -27.37 64.31 32.51
C SER A 618 -28.58 65.26 32.54
N ASP A 619 -29.70 64.76 33.06
CA ASP A 619 -31.01 65.44 33.07
C ASP A 619 -31.10 66.54 34.17
N TYR A 620 -29.99 67.26 34.41
CA TYR A 620 -29.80 68.31 35.41
C TYR A 620 -29.45 69.63 34.73
N GLY A 621 -30.45 70.47 34.47
CA GLY A 621 -30.30 71.77 33.80
C GLY A 621 -31.12 71.89 32.51
N GLU A 622 -31.40 73.13 32.08
CA GLU A 622 -32.07 73.44 30.80
C GLU A 622 -31.07 73.70 29.66
N GLU A 623 -29.79 73.84 30.01
CA GLU A 623 -28.66 74.02 29.11
C GLU A 623 -28.24 72.72 28.40
N TYR A 624 -28.78 71.56 28.79
CA TYR A 624 -28.54 70.27 28.15
C TYR A 624 -29.71 69.83 27.26
N ALA A 625 -29.38 69.31 26.08
CA ALA A 625 -30.32 68.61 25.23
C ALA A 625 -30.44 67.14 25.67
N LYS A 626 -31.65 66.59 25.54
CA LYS A 626 -32.00 65.24 25.99
C LYS A 626 -32.01 64.26 24.81
N ILE A 627 -31.59 63.02 25.04
CA ILE A 627 -31.64 61.99 23.99
C ILE A 627 -33.09 61.66 23.62
N ALA A 628 -33.40 61.73 22.32
CA ALA A 628 -34.73 61.51 21.77
C ALA A 628 -34.82 60.32 20.80
N ALA A 629 -33.76 60.02 20.05
CA ALA A 629 -33.77 58.91 19.10
C ALA A 629 -32.39 58.26 18.95
N ILE A 630 -32.35 56.93 18.83
CA ILE A 630 -31.13 56.18 18.49
C ILE A 630 -31.44 55.22 17.34
N LYS A 631 -30.51 55.12 16.38
CA LYS A 631 -30.56 54.20 15.24
C LYS A 631 -29.27 53.39 15.17
N LEU A 632 -29.40 52.09 15.38
CA LEU A 632 -28.29 51.13 15.40
C LEU A 632 -28.24 50.31 14.09
N PRO A 633 -27.05 50.14 13.48
CA PRO A 633 -26.89 49.45 12.20
C PRO A 633 -27.05 47.93 12.32
N LYS A 634 -27.17 47.25 11.16
CA LYS A 634 -27.37 45.80 11.07
C LYS A 634 -26.16 44.99 11.54
N SER A 635 -24.99 45.61 11.58
CA SER A 635 -23.71 45.02 11.99
C SER A 635 -23.55 44.89 13.50
N ILE A 636 -24.39 45.52 14.33
CA ILE A 636 -24.28 45.42 15.79
C ILE A 636 -24.48 43.97 16.24
N LYS A 637 -23.52 43.46 17.00
CA LYS A 637 -23.54 42.13 17.63
C LYS A 637 -23.54 42.19 19.15
N LYS A 638 -22.97 43.25 19.75
CA LYS A 638 -22.84 43.37 21.20
C LYS A 638 -23.17 44.78 21.70
N ILE A 639 -24.01 44.84 22.73
CA ILE A 639 -24.33 46.07 23.48
C ILE A 639 -23.99 45.84 24.95
N THR A 640 -22.89 46.42 25.43
CA THR A 640 -22.49 46.34 26.84
C THR A 640 -23.40 47.24 27.69
N SER A 641 -23.69 48.44 27.20
CA SER A 641 -24.80 49.32 27.62
C SER A 641 -25.00 50.40 26.55
N LEU A 642 -26.22 50.89 26.36
CA LEU A 642 -26.52 51.91 25.35
C LEU A 642 -26.67 53.31 25.95
N ILE A 643 -27.61 53.50 26.88
CA ILE A 643 -27.82 54.75 27.64
C ILE A 643 -27.64 54.50 29.13
N ASN A 644 -26.87 55.37 29.78
CA ASN A 644 -26.80 55.51 31.24
C ASN A 644 -27.28 56.91 31.66
N GLY A 645 -27.75 57.07 32.90
CA GLY A 645 -28.52 58.25 33.30
C GLY A 645 -29.96 58.24 32.77
N ASP A 646 -30.73 59.32 32.97
CA ASP A 646 -32.17 59.38 32.67
C ASP A 646 -32.44 59.47 31.14
N SER A 647 -33.35 58.64 30.63
CA SER A 647 -33.72 58.56 29.22
C SER A 647 -35.18 58.94 28.93
N SER A 648 -35.85 59.65 29.84
CA SER A 648 -37.30 59.94 29.77
C SER A 648 -37.79 60.72 28.54
N SER A 649 -36.88 61.25 27.71
CA SER A 649 -37.21 61.91 26.43
C SER A 649 -36.94 61.04 25.21
N LEU A 650 -36.49 59.79 25.39
CA LEU A 650 -36.25 58.82 24.33
C LEU A 650 -37.58 58.40 23.70
N ALA A 651 -37.88 58.93 22.52
CA ALA A 651 -39.08 58.59 21.76
C ALA A 651 -38.86 57.38 20.84
N TYR A 652 -37.61 57.08 20.48
CA TYR A 652 -37.33 56.08 19.44
C TYR A 652 -36.02 55.31 19.64
N LEU A 653 -36.07 53.99 19.46
CA LEU A 653 -34.89 53.13 19.36
C LEU A 653 -35.09 52.15 18.20
N GLU A 654 -34.23 52.25 17.18
CA GLU A 654 -34.14 51.30 16.06
C GLU A 654 -32.90 50.42 16.20
N MET A 655 -33.09 49.11 16.08
CA MET A 655 -32.03 48.09 16.07
C MET A 655 -32.50 46.82 15.34
N TYR A 656 -31.58 45.88 15.09
CA TYR A 656 -31.85 44.65 14.35
C TYR A 656 -31.94 43.40 15.23
N ASP A 657 -32.63 42.37 14.74
CA ASP A 657 -32.88 41.11 15.46
C ASP A 657 -31.68 40.17 15.59
N ASN A 658 -30.52 40.50 15.01
CA ASN A 658 -29.28 39.72 15.03
C ASN A 658 -28.25 40.15 16.11
N VAL A 659 -28.61 41.05 17.04
CA VAL A 659 -27.74 41.41 18.16
C VAL A 659 -27.62 40.22 19.12
N GLU A 660 -26.41 39.70 19.28
CA GLU A 660 -26.11 38.43 19.96
C GLU A 660 -26.05 38.58 21.49
N THR A 661 -25.60 39.74 21.98
CA THR A 661 -25.43 39.98 23.43
C THR A 661 -25.86 41.40 23.85
N ILE A 662 -26.64 41.48 24.94
CA ILE A 662 -26.97 42.72 25.64
C ILE A 662 -26.67 42.49 27.13
N GLU A 663 -25.51 42.95 27.59
CA GLU A 663 -24.93 42.49 28.88
C GLU A 663 -25.35 43.36 30.08
N GLY A 664 -25.50 44.67 29.88
CA GLY A 664 -25.88 45.63 30.91
C GLY A 664 -27.32 46.12 30.77
N GLN A 665 -27.49 47.36 30.28
CA GLN A 665 -28.80 48.01 30.12
C GLN A 665 -28.91 48.70 28.75
N LEU A 666 -30.10 48.67 28.14
CA LEU A 666 -30.41 49.53 26.99
C LEU A 666 -30.66 50.97 27.45
N PHE A 667 -31.62 51.18 28.35
CA PHE A 667 -31.95 52.51 28.90
C PHE A 667 -32.72 52.40 30.22
N THR A 668 -32.52 53.38 31.10
CA THR A 668 -33.00 53.35 32.51
C THR A 668 -34.46 53.73 32.64
N THR A 669 -34.90 54.79 31.96
CA THR A 669 -36.15 55.50 32.24
C THR A 669 -36.90 55.78 30.95
N PHE A 670 -38.07 55.20 30.78
CA PHE A 670 -39.10 55.79 29.93
C PHE A 670 -40.45 55.27 30.38
N CYS A 671 -41.42 56.16 30.55
CA CYS A 671 -42.80 55.85 30.91
C CYS A 671 -43.71 56.36 29.80
N ASN A 672 -44.64 55.55 29.29
CA ASN A 672 -45.48 55.97 28.18
C ASN A 672 -46.65 56.84 28.69
N TYR A 673 -46.53 58.16 28.50
CA TYR A 673 -47.46 59.19 28.99
C TYR A 673 -48.46 59.71 27.93
N LYS A 674 -48.25 59.40 26.65
CA LYS A 674 -49.05 59.84 25.50
C LYS A 674 -49.74 58.65 24.83
N ASN A 675 -51.05 58.77 24.57
CA ASN A 675 -51.83 57.76 23.83
C ASN A 675 -51.26 57.62 22.41
N LYS A 676 -51.43 56.46 21.76
CA LYS A 676 -50.86 56.16 20.43
C LYS A 676 -51.15 57.21 19.34
N ASN A 677 -52.25 57.97 19.47
CA ASN A 677 -52.68 59.03 18.54
C ASN A 677 -52.42 60.48 19.04
N GLU A 678 -51.88 60.67 20.24
CA GLU A 678 -51.47 62.00 20.74
C GLU A 678 -50.13 62.40 20.14
N LYS A 679 -49.88 63.69 19.91
CA LYS A 679 -48.54 64.15 19.51
C LYS A 679 -47.53 63.84 20.62
N TYR A 680 -46.36 63.34 20.22
CA TYR A 680 -45.25 63.15 21.14
C TYR A 680 -44.90 64.47 21.85
N THR A 681 -44.53 64.40 23.13
CA THR A 681 -44.05 65.57 23.87
C THR A 681 -43.08 65.10 24.93
N ALA A 682 -41.83 65.57 24.85
CA ALA A 682 -40.78 65.17 25.77
C ALA A 682 -40.97 65.74 27.19
N LYS A 683 -40.45 65.03 28.20
CA LYS A 683 -40.60 65.36 29.63
C LYS A 683 -40.00 66.74 29.96
N GLY A 684 -40.88 67.65 30.39
CA GLY A 684 -40.54 69.03 30.77
C GLY A 684 -40.45 70.01 29.60
N ILE A 685 -41.13 69.73 28.48
CA ILE A 685 -41.20 70.59 27.29
C ILE A 685 -42.67 70.72 26.87
N ASP A 686 -43.16 71.93 26.66
CA ASP A 686 -44.60 72.19 26.41
C ASP A 686 -45.00 72.17 24.91
N TYR A 687 -44.07 71.83 24.02
CA TYR A 687 -44.28 71.78 22.58
C TYR A 687 -43.84 70.46 21.94
N ALA A 688 -44.46 70.11 20.82
CA ALA A 688 -44.37 68.79 20.18
C ALA A 688 -43.56 68.74 18.87
N THR A 689 -43.14 69.89 18.33
CA THR A 689 -42.36 69.99 17.08
C THR A 689 -40.88 70.21 17.39
N TYR A 690 -39.98 69.49 16.73
CA TYR A 690 -38.54 69.52 16.99
C TYR A 690 -37.72 69.69 15.70
N TYR A 691 -36.47 70.16 15.86
CA TYR A 691 -35.61 70.67 14.77
C TYR A 691 -34.14 70.22 14.93
N PHE A 692 -33.90 69.07 15.57
CA PHE A 692 -32.55 68.62 15.92
C PHE A 692 -31.78 67.97 14.75
N ASN A 693 -30.45 67.95 14.84
CA ASN A 693 -29.59 67.36 13.81
C ASN A 693 -29.94 65.89 13.55
N LEU A 694 -30.00 65.49 12.27
CA LEU A 694 -30.41 64.17 11.79
C LEU A 694 -31.88 63.77 12.04
N ILE A 695 -32.79 64.69 12.41
CA ILE A 695 -34.21 64.34 12.66
C ILE A 695 -34.91 63.60 11.50
N HIS A 696 -34.45 63.79 10.26
CA HIS A 696 -34.95 63.07 9.07
C HIS A 696 -34.56 61.57 9.01
N GLU A 697 -33.44 61.16 9.63
CA GLU A 697 -33.02 59.75 9.75
C GLU A 697 -33.98 58.91 10.62
N PHE A 698 -34.78 59.61 11.45
CA PHE A 698 -35.78 59.05 12.37
C PHE A 698 -37.22 59.30 11.88
N SER A 699 -37.40 59.51 10.57
CA SER A 699 -38.70 59.73 9.92
C SER A 699 -39.68 58.54 10.03
N SER A 700 -39.23 57.40 10.52
CA SER A 700 -40.04 56.26 10.99
C SER A 700 -40.78 56.50 12.32
N PHE A 701 -40.48 57.60 13.02
CA PHE A 701 -41.21 58.11 14.20
C PHE A 701 -41.53 59.61 14.07
N PHE A 702 -40.55 60.45 13.76
CA PHE A 702 -40.73 61.88 13.46
C PHE A 702 -41.22 62.07 12.01
N ASN A 703 -42.36 61.46 11.71
CA ASN A 703 -42.85 61.22 10.37
C ASN A 703 -43.59 62.41 9.75
N VAL A 704 -44.22 63.28 10.56
CA VAL A 704 -44.93 64.46 10.06
C VAL A 704 -44.04 65.70 10.10
N GLU A 705 -43.81 66.31 8.93
CA GLU A 705 -43.12 67.59 8.78
C GLU A 705 -44.10 68.76 8.87
N THR A 706 -43.68 69.87 9.48
CA THR A 706 -44.41 71.14 9.56
C THR A 706 -43.89 72.14 8.51
N PRO A 707 -44.66 73.20 8.15
CA PRO A 707 -44.29 74.12 7.06
C PRO A 707 -42.97 74.89 7.25
N ASP A 708 -42.39 74.84 8.44
CA ASP A 708 -41.11 75.42 8.87
C ASP A 708 -39.98 74.37 8.99
N HIS A 709 -40.15 73.20 8.37
CA HIS A 709 -39.24 72.04 8.39
C HIS A 709 -39.00 71.40 9.76
N GLY A 710 -39.78 71.80 10.78
CA GLY A 710 -39.87 71.05 12.02
C GLY A 710 -40.53 69.69 11.81
N ARG A 711 -40.31 68.74 12.74
CA ARG A 711 -40.97 67.43 12.70
C ARG A 711 -41.54 67.03 14.04
N TYR A 712 -42.67 66.32 14.01
CA TYR A 712 -43.28 65.69 15.18
C TYR A 712 -43.60 64.22 14.92
N GLY A 713 -43.67 63.46 16.01
CA GLY A 713 -44.15 62.08 16.02
C GLY A 713 -45.47 61.93 16.77
N MET A 714 -46.06 60.74 16.70
CA MET A 714 -47.27 60.37 17.42
C MET A 714 -46.98 59.25 18.43
N GLY A 715 -47.71 59.25 19.54
CA GLY A 715 -47.53 58.30 20.63
C GLY A 715 -46.42 58.68 21.61
N SER A 716 -45.95 57.65 22.32
CA SER A 716 -44.88 57.74 23.32
C SER A 716 -43.58 57.12 22.78
N PHE A 717 -42.92 56.19 23.47
CA PHE A 717 -41.72 55.53 22.98
C PHE A 717 -42.08 54.40 22.00
N LYS A 718 -41.37 54.34 20.87
CA LYS A 718 -41.48 53.27 19.88
C LYS A 718 -40.16 52.49 19.79
N PHE A 719 -40.21 51.23 20.19
CA PHE A 719 -39.16 50.25 19.88
C PHE A 719 -39.35 49.78 18.43
N ASN A 720 -38.31 49.84 17.60
CA ASN A 720 -38.31 49.30 16.24
C ASN A 720 -37.25 48.19 16.12
N LEU A 721 -37.70 46.93 16.18
CA LEU A 721 -36.84 45.77 15.96
C LEU A 721 -36.98 45.32 14.50
N LEU A 722 -35.93 45.54 13.71
CA LEU A 722 -35.89 45.23 12.28
C LEU A 722 -35.35 43.83 11.99
N GLU A 723 -35.82 43.20 10.92
CA GLU A 723 -35.28 41.92 10.46
C GLU A 723 -33.91 42.10 9.80
N SER A 724 -32.91 41.38 10.30
CA SER A 724 -31.54 41.38 9.78
C SER A 724 -31.33 40.51 8.53
N ASN A 725 -32.27 39.60 8.26
CA ASN A 725 -32.09 38.44 7.36
C ASN A 725 -30.92 37.50 7.76
N GLU A 726 -30.52 37.53 9.04
CA GLU A 726 -29.56 36.58 9.64
C GLU A 726 -30.26 35.66 10.66
N THR A 727 -29.50 34.80 11.35
CA THR A 727 -30.03 34.00 12.47
C THR A 727 -30.50 34.92 13.61
N LYS A 728 -31.83 35.04 13.76
CA LYS A 728 -32.48 35.84 14.80
C LYS A 728 -31.98 35.47 16.20
N LYS A 729 -31.66 36.49 16.99
CA LYS A 729 -31.15 36.44 18.37
C LYS A 729 -32.11 37.13 19.34
N LEU A 730 -32.82 38.15 18.87
CA LEU A 730 -33.85 38.88 19.60
C LEU A 730 -35.24 38.67 19.00
N LYS A 731 -36.28 38.96 19.78
CA LYS A 731 -37.65 39.21 19.31
C LYS A 731 -38.33 40.28 20.17
N LEU A 732 -39.35 40.91 19.61
CA LEU A 732 -40.20 41.89 20.31
C LEU A 732 -41.60 41.26 20.48
N SER A 733 -41.87 40.71 21.65
CA SER A 733 -43.13 40.06 21.97
C SER A 733 -44.12 41.09 22.52
N ASN A 734 -45.25 41.30 21.82
CA ASN A 734 -46.28 42.25 22.23
C ASN A 734 -47.45 41.51 22.90
N ASN A 735 -47.77 41.84 24.15
CA ASN A 735 -48.94 41.29 24.84
C ASN A 735 -50.15 42.21 24.65
N ALA A 736 -50.99 41.88 23.68
CA ALA A 736 -52.18 42.67 23.33
C ALA A 736 -53.27 42.74 24.42
N ILE A 737 -53.21 41.90 25.47
CA ILE A 737 -54.16 41.95 26.60
C ILE A 737 -53.75 43.01 27.63
N TYR A 738 -52.44 43.26 27.76
CA TYR A 738 -51.87 44.16 28.79
C TYR A 738 -51.18 45.40 28.20
N GLU A 739 -51.06 45.48 26.87
CA GLU A 739 -50.44 46.57 26.10
C GLU A 739 -48.94 46.80 26.41
N PHE A 740 -48.23 45.79 26.91
CA PHE A 740 -46.77 45.82 27.10
C PHE A 740 -46.03 45.16 25.91
N SER A 741 -44.85 45.70 25.60
CA SER A 741 -43.87 45.11 24.67
C SER A 741 -42.63 44.62 25.41
N PHE A 742 -42.25 43.37 25.15
CA PHE A 742 -41.13 42.67 25.78
C PHE A 742 -40.03 42.45 24.74
N LEU A 743 -38.89 43.12 24.90
CA LEU A 743 -37.68 42.79 24.15
C LEU A 743 -36.96 41.66 24.85
N GLU A 744 -36.87 40.52 24.18
CA GLU A 744 -36.39 39.26 24.74
C GLU A 744 -35.53 38.48 23.74
N SER A 745 -34.77 37.49 24.22
CA SER A 745 -34.04 36.58 23.33
C SER A 745 -35.00 35.75 22.48
N PHE A 746 -34.55 35.31 21.31
CA PHE A 746 -35.38 34.58 20.36
C PHE A 746 -35.94 33.26 20.94
N ASP A 747 -35.20 32.61 21.83
CA ASP A 747 -35.62 31.43 22.60
C ASP A 747 -36.58 31.74 23.77
N GLY A 748 -36.76 33.01 24.14
CA GLY A 748 -37.60 33.45 25.26
C GLY A 748 -36.97 33.27 26.66
N LYS A 749 -35.67 32.96 26.77
CA LYS A 749 -34.99 32.77 28.06
C LYS A 749 -34.61 34.08 28.75
N ASN A 750 -34.21 35.11 28.00
CA ASN A 750 -33.62 36.34 28.54
C ASN A 750 -34.52 37.54 28.24
N LEU A 751 -34.83 38.34 29.26
CA LEU A 751 -35.53 39.62 29.12
C LEU A 751 -34.56 40.79 29.13
N TYR A 752 -34.54 41.59 28.05
CA TYR A 752 -33.63 42.73 27.88
C TYR A 752 -34.27 44.06 28.26
N LYS A 753 -35.56 44.29 27.92
CA LYS A 753 -36.34 45.47 28.34
C LYS A 753 -37.84 45.20 28.22
N ILE A 754 -38.64 45.69 29.18
CA ILE A 754 -40.08 45.89 29.03
C ILE A 754 -40.34 47.37 28.76
N VAL A 755 -41.28 47.67 27.86
CA VAL A 755 -41.93 48.98 27.77
C VAL A 755 -43.45 48.82 27.76
N ASP A 756 -44.13 49.83 28.26
CA ASP A 756 -45.59 49.91 28.34
C ASP A 756 -46.18 50.79 27.22
N ASN A 757 -47.50 50.93 27.22
CA ASN A 757 -48.21 52.04 26.59
C ASN A 757 -48.94 52.84 27.69
N LYS A 758 -49.45 54.04 27.38
CA LYS A 758 -50.25 54.83 28.36
C LYS A 758 -51.49 54.03 28.79
N GLU A 759 -52.05 53.34 27.81
CA GLU A 759 -53.20 52.43 27.83
C GLU A 759 -52.94 51.11 28.60
N SER A 760 -51.71 50.80 29.02
CA SER A 760 -51.38 49.58 29.77
C SER A 760 -51.99 49.53 31.17
N ILE A 761 -52.31 48.31 31.62
CA ILE A 761 -52.83 48.04 32.96
C ILE A 761 -51.87 48.54 34.05
N LYS A 762 -52.44 49.09 35.13
CA LYS A 762 -51.70 49.72 36.23
C LYS A 762 -51.34 48.73 37.35
N ASP A 763 -51.96 47.55 37.38
CA ASP A 763 -51.63 46.45 38.28
C ASP A 763 -50.90 45.35 37.51
N PHE A 764 -49.58 45.27 37.65
CA PHE A 764 -48.75 44.30 36.94
C PHE A 764 -48.66 42.99 37.72
N ASN A 765 -49.58 42.07 37.42
CA ASN A 765 -49.58 40.70 37.92
C ASN A 765 -49.50 39.72 36.73
N VAL A 766 -48.26 39.36 36.35
CA VAL A 766 -47.99 38.51 35.18
C VAL A 766 -46.87 37.54 35.50
N GLN A 767 -47.08 36.24 35.25
CA GLN A 767 -46.02 35.22 35.34
C GLN A 767 -45.07 35.37 34.15
N LEU A 768 -43.78 35.63 34.43
CA LEU A 768 -42.75 35.76 33.41
C LEU A 768 -41.71 34.65 33.56
N ASN A 769 -41.65 33.76 32.57
CA ASN A 769 -40.88 32.51 32.64
C ASN A 769 -39.40 32.65 32.21
N TYR A 770 -38.80 33.83 32.39
CA TYR A 770 -37.41 34.11 32.03
C TYR A 770 -36.42 33.45 32.98
N GLU A 771 -35.29 33.00 32.44
CA GLU A 771 -34.13 32.48 33.16
C GLU A 771 -33.13 33.59 33.53
N ALA A 772 -33.05 34.65 32.72
CA ALA A 772 -32.22 35.83 32.98
C ALA A 772 -32.95 37.14 32.67
N ILE A 773 -32.57 38.22 33.38
CA ILE A 773 -33.13 39.57 33.21
C ILE A 773 -31.96 40.57 33.21
N SER A 774 -31.92 41.46 32.21
CA SER A 774 -30.92 42.53 32.10
C SER A 774 -31.17 43.66 33.09
N LYS A 775 -30.11 44.43 33.39
CA LYS A 775 -30.20 45.55 34.33
C LYS A 775 -31.21 46.59 33.82
N ASN A 776 -32.07 47.07 34.73
CA ASN A 776 -33.10 48.07 34.44
C ASN A 776 -34.16 47.64 33.40
N ALA A 777 -34.38 46.33 33.20
CA ALA A 777 -35.42 45.82 32.29
C ALA A 777 -36.83 46.33 32.64
N PHE A 778 -37.15 46.49 33.93
CA PHE A 778 -38.45 46.96 34.46
C PHE A 778 -38.49 48.46 34.77
N SER A 779 -37.34 49.14 34.75
CA SER A 779 -37.23 50.51 35.23
C SER A 779 -37.94 51.50 34.29
N GLY A 780 -38.68 52.43 34.90
CA GLY A 780 -39.47 53.46 34.21
C GLY A 780 -40.93 53.11 33.86
N LEU A 781 -41.45 51.90 34.10
CA LEU A 781 -42.85 51.59 33.73
C LEU A 781 -43.87 52.44 34.51
N ASN A 782 -44.93 52.87 33.82
CA ASN A 782 -46.09 53.62 34.30
C ASN A 782 -47.14 52.69 34.93
N ILE A 783 -46.71 51.91 35.93
CA ILE A 783 -47.55 51.00 36.73
C ILE A 783 -47.70 51.55 38.16
N GLU A 784 -48.82 51.21 38.80
CA GLU A 784 -49.15 51.60 40.18
C GLU A 784 -48.95 50.46 41.18
N LYS A 785 -49.05 49.21 40.72
CA LYS A 785 -48.84 48.00 41.53
C LYS A 785 -48.04 46.97 40.76
N ILE A 786 -47.32 46.12 41.49
CA ILE A 786 -46.66 44.95 40.94
C ILE A 786 -46.74 43.76 41.90
N ASP A 787 -47.09 42.59 41.39
CA ASP A 787 -46.94 41.30 42.07
C ASP A 787 -45.99 40.44 41.24
N LEU A 788 -44.74 40.32 41.71
CA LEU A 788 -43.67 39.72 40.94
C LEU A 788 -43.73 38.19 40.99
N HIS A 789 -43.78 37.59 39.80
CA HIS A 789 -43.79 36.14 39.61
C HIS A 789 -42.81 35.75 38.49
N LEU A 790 -41.55 35.50 38.87
CA LEU A 790 -40.44 35.17 37.97
C LEU A 790 -39.89 33.74 38.26
N PRO A 791 -40.67 32.66 38.07
CA PRO A 791 -40.43 31.35 38.69
C PRO A 791 -39.25 30.54 38.10
N ARG A 792 -38.53 31.09 37.11
CA ARG A 792 -37.37 30.45 36.47
C ARG A 792 -36.06 31.24 36.58
N LEU A 793 -36.08 32.40 37.24
CA LEU A 793 -34.97 33.34 37.26
C LEU A 793 -33.77 32.80 38.06
N ASP A 794 -32.64 32.54 37.38
CA ASP A 794 -31.38 32.07 37.98
C ASP A 794 -30.90 33.04 39.07
N GLY A 795 -30.58 32.49 40.26
CA GLY A 795 -30.05 33.22 41.40
C GLY A 795 -28.89 34.16 41.06
N ASN A 796 -28.03 33.77 40.12
CA ASN A 796 -26.90 34.60 39.68
C ASN A 796 -27.31 35.82 38.84
N GLN A 797 -28.50 35.81 38.23
CA GLN A 797 -29.04 36.89 37.41
C GLN A 797 -29.89 37.87 38.21
N GLN A 798 -30.50 37.41 39.31
CA GLN A 798 -31.36 38.24 40.16
C GLN A 798 -30.66 39.51 40.67
N LYS A 799 -29.32 39.53 40.78
CA LYS A 799 -28.52 40.71 41.13
C LYS A 799 -28.64 41.90 40.14
N ASN A 800 -29.17 41.65 38.95
CA ASN A 800 -29.46 42.65 37.91
C ASN A 800 -30.89 43.21 38.02
N PHE A 801 -31.76 42.56 38.80
CA PHE A 801 -33.14 42.98 38.99
C PHE A 801 -33.18 44.22 39.89
N ILE A 802 -33.58 45.34 39.31
CA ILE A 802 -33.72 46.64 39.97
C ILE A 802 -35.02 47.27 39.46
N LEU A 803 -35.84 47.76 40.39
CA LEU A 803 -36.96 48.65 40.12
C LEU A 803 -36.46 50.08 40.35
N GLU A 804 -36.32 50.86 39.26
CA GLU A 804 -35.84 52.24 39.32
C GLU A 804 -36.81 53.24 38.65
N ARG A 805 -36.97 54.43 39.24
CA ARG A 805 -37.72 55.60 38.72
C ARG A 805 -39.19 55.34 38.40
N MET A 806 -39.80 54.36 39.06
CA MET A 806 -41.20 53.94 38.85
C MET A 806 -42.14 54.89 39.62
N LYS A 807 -42.29 56.14 39.13
CA LYS A 807 -42.88 57.25 39.89
C LYS A 807 -44.30 57.01 40.43
N ASN A 808 -45.08 56.15 39.80
CA ASN A 808 -46.46 55.86 40.21
C ASN A 808 -46.58 54.57 41.05
N LEU A 809 -45.48 53.83 41.27
CA LEU A 809 -45.51 52.52 41.94
C LEU A 809 -45.78 52.66 43.44
N HIS A 810 -47.03 52.38 43.83
CA HIS A 810 -47.55 52.48 45.19
C HIS A 810 -47.56 51.15 45.96
N GLU A 811 -47.55 50.00 45.27
CA GLU A 811 -47.67 48.69 45.92
C GLU A 811 -46.75 47.63 45.28
N ILE A 812 -45.92 46.98 46.09
CA ILE A 812 -45.01 45.91 45.68
C ILE A 812 -45.32 44.64 46.47
N LYS A 813 -45.59 43.55 45.75
CA LYS A 813 -45.69 42.19 46.28
C LYS A 813 -44.64 41.30 45.63
N LEU A 814 -44.08 40.42 46.45
CA LEU A 814 -43.05 39.45 46.07
C LEU A 814 -43.53 38.01 46.37
N THR A 815 -44.84 37.82 46.52
CA THR A 815 -45.45 36.64 47.16
C THR A 815 -45.18 35.30 46.48
N HIS A 816 -44.77 35.32 45.20
CA HIS A 816 -44.41 34.13 44.42
C HIS A 816 -42.91 33.76 44.51
N HIS A 817 -42.12 34.53 45.26
CA HIS A 817 -40.68 34.31 45.47
C HIS A 817 -40.36 33.73 46.86
N LYS A 818 -39.08 33.45 47.13
CA LYS A 818 -38.55 33.09 48.45
C LYS A 818 -37.44 34.05 48.86
N PHE A 819 -37.41 34.43 50.13
CA PHE A 819 -36.54 35.50 50.64
C PHE A 819 -35.05 35.20 50.48
N ASP A 820 -34.64 33.99 50.87
CA ASP A 820 -33.29 33.45 50.73
C ASP A 820 -32.87 33.16 49.28
N GLN A 821 -33.81 33.30 48.34
CA GLN A 821 -33.64 33.05 46.90
C GLN A 821 -33.91 34.31 46.07
N PHE A 822 -33.76 35.51 46.66
CA PHE A 822 -33.95 36.79 45.97
C PHE A 822 -33.13 37.92 46.66
N PRO A 823 -32.24 38.64 45.96
CA PRO A 823 -31.27 39.57 46.54
C PRO A 823 -31.90 40.94 46.83
N MET A 824 -32.70 41.01 47.90
CA MET A 824 -33.50 42.18 48.26
C MET A 824 -32.73 43.51 48.28
N SER A 825 -31.45 43.52 48.69
CA SER A 825 -30.63 44.73 48.84
C SER A 825 -30.42 45.57 47.56
N LYS A 826 -30.87 45.11 46.40
CA LYS A 826 -30.81 45.84 45.12
C LYS A 826 -32.18 46.14 44.49
N LEU A 827 -33.27 45.72 45.13
CA LEU A 827 -34.61 45.71 44.54
C LEU A 827 -35.14 47.12 44.22
N LEU A 828 -34.91 48.11 45.10
CA LEU A 828 -35.45 49.48 44.95
C LEU A 828 -34.33 50.51 44.78
N ASN A 829 -34.51 51.42 43.84
CA ASN A 829 -33.70 52.63 43.70
C ASN A 829 -34.57 53.81 43.21
N ASP A 830 -34.47 55.00 43.81
CA ASP A 830 -35.22 56.20 43.38
C ASP A 830 -36.74 55.97 43.23
N ILE A 831 -37.36 55.41 44.28
CA ILE A 831 -38.82 55.24 44.39
C ILE A 831 -39.31 55.91 45.68
N THR A 832 -40.07 56.99 45.54
CA THR A 832 -40.51 57.88 46.63
C THR A 832 -42.02 57.81 46.91
N SER A 833 -42.78 57.06 46.11
CA SER A 833 -44.25 57.00 46.11
C SER A 833 -44.82 55.67 46.61
N LEU A 834 -43.94 54.75 47.02
CA LEU A 834 -44.30 53.43 47.53
C LEU A 834 -45.07 53.55 48.86
N LYS A 835 -46.27 52.97 48.91
CA LYS A 835 -47.11 52.92 50.10
C LYS A 835 -47.01 51.58 50.81
N ASN A 836 -47.04 50.48 50.06
CA ASN A 836 -47.08 49.13 50.59
C ASN A 836 -45.95 48.28 49.98
N ILE A 837 -45.18 47.58 50.81
CA ILE A 837 -44.28 46.50 50.34
C ILE A 837 -44.51 45.21 51.14
N THR A 838 -44.68 44.10 50.43
CA THR A 838 -44.83 42.76 51.01
C THR A 838 -43.69 41.87 50.55
N PHE A 839 -42.80 41.54 51.49
CA PHE A 839 -41.68 40.61 51.27
C PHE A 839 -42.15 39.16 51.18
N PRO A 840 -41.41 38.27 50.48
CA PRO A 840 -41.71 36.85 50.45
C PRO A 840 -41.33 36.16 51.77
N ASP A 841 -41.92 35.01 52.06
CA ASP A 841 -41.41 34.14 53.11
C ASP A 841 -40.07 33.46 52.75
N PHE A 842 -39.32 33.05 53.76
CA PHE A 842 -38.17 32.15 53.62
C PHE A 842 -38.60 30.79 53.04
N SER A 843 -37.69 30.09 52.36
CA SER A 843 -37.88 28.74 51.80
C SER A 843 -38.13 27.66 52.87
N SER A 844 -37.69 27.88 54.11
CA SER A 844 -37.74 26.92 55.21
C SER A 844 -37.91 27.60 56.57
N ASP A 845 -38.36 26.86 57.58
CA ASP A 845 -38.34 27.28 59.00
C ASP A 845 -36.97 26.93 59.62
N SER A 846 -35.93 27.65 59.19
CA SER A 846 -34.56 27.43 59.67
C SER A 846 -34.20 28.38 60.83
N SER A 847 -33.21 28.02 61.64
CA SER A 847 -32.61 28.95 62.63
C SER A 847 -31.86 30.12 61.99
N SER A 848 -31.52 30.01 60.70
CA SER A 848 -30.83 31.02 59.89
C SER A 848 -31.75 32.04 59.20
N ASN A 849 -33.04 32.10 59.56
CA ASN A 849 -34.00 33.05 58.99
C ASN A 849 -33.79 34.48 59.53
N ILE A 850 -32.78 35.17 58.99
CA ILE A 850 -32.28 36.46 59.45
C ILE A 850 -32.53 37.54 58.38
N LEU A 851 -33.07 38.70 58.77
CA LEU A 851 -33.16 39.88 57.89
C LEU A 851 -31.93 40.77 58.10
N GLU A 852 -30.98 40.71 57.17
CA GLU A 852 -29.69 41.42 57.22
C GLU A 852 -29.43 42.18 55.91
N PHE A 853 -30.34 43.11 55.58
CA PHE A 853 -30.25 43.98 54.40
C PHE A 853 -30.92 45.34 54.64
N SER A 854 -30.67 46.30 53.74
CA SER A 854 -31.35 47.60 53.67
C SER A 854 -31.74 47.90 52.22
N LEU A 855 -32.88 48.56 52.03
CA LEU A 855 -33.34 49.11 50.76
C LEU A 855 -33.06 50.62 50.66
N ASN A 856 -32.81 51.11 49.45
CA ASN A 856 -32.73 52.55 49.16
C ASN A 856 -34.14 53.07 48.79
N GLY A 857 -34.98 53.28 49.80
CA GLY A 857 -36.35 53.78 49.60
C GLY A 857 -37.14 53.93 50.91
N LYS A 858 -38.37 54.43 50.77
CA LYS A 858 -39.35 54.58 51.85
C LYS A 858 -40.66 53.88 51.46
N SER A 859 -41.36 53.33 52.44
CA SER A 859 -42.74 52.85 52.35
C SER A 859 -43.60 53.47 53.46
N GLU A 860 -44.92 53.51 53.30
CA GLU A 860 -45.83 53.80 54.42
C GLU A 860 -45.97 52.55 55.32
N LYS A 861 -46.10 51.37 54.69
CA LYS A 861 -46.43 50.09 55.28
C LYS A 861 -45.54 48.96 54.77
N VAL A 862 -45.15 48.06 55.66
CA VAL A 862 -44.28 46.91 55.36
C VAL A 862 -44.91 45.62 55.91
N ASN A 863 -44.91 44.55 55.13
CA ASN A 863 -45.10 43.19 55.60
C ASN A 863 -43.78 42.42 55.48
N LEU A 864 -43.23 41.99 56.63
CA LEU A 864 -41.96 41.24 56.73
C LEU A 864 -42.18 39.73 56.54
N PRO A 865 -41.15 38.93 56.23
CA PRO A 865 -41.28 37.46 56.13
C PRO A 865 -41.75 36.87 57.47
N THR A 866 -42.80 36.04 57.48
CA THR A 866 -43.46 35.55 58.70
C THR A 866 -42.55 34.67 59.56
N ASN A 867 -41.72 33.86 58.93
CA ASN A 867 -40.74 32.98 59.58
C ASN A 867 -39.43 33.68 59.98
N THR A 868 -39.40 35.02 60.09
CA THR A 868 -38.24 35.79 60.56
C THR A 868 -37.90 35.46 62.02
N ARG A 869 -36.62 35.17 62.31
CA ARG A 869 -36.11 34.93 63.67
C ARG A 869 -35.27 36.07 64.23
N GLU A 870 -34.51 36.74 63.38
CA GLU A 870 -33.70 37.90 63.75
C GLU A 870 -33.86 39.03 62.73
N ILE A 871 -33.84 40.28 63.20
CA ILE A 871 -33.75 41.47 62.35
C ILE A 871 -32.48 42.22 62.73
N LYS A 872 -31.50 42.26 61.82
CA LYS A 872 -30.15 42.82 62.10
C LYS A 872 -29.91 44.22 61.51
N ALA A 873 -30.78 44.68 60.62
CA ALA A 873 -30.64 45.96 59.94
C ALA A 873 -32.00 46.67 59.82
N ARG A 874 -31.96 47.98 59.53
CA ARG A 874 -33.12 48.73 59.04
C ARG A 874 -33.44 48.24 57.63
N ILE A 875 -34.57 47.56 57.48
CA ILE A 875 -34.95 46.91 56.23
C ILE A 875 -35.29 47.91 55.11
N ILE A 876 -36.06 48.94 55.46
CA ILE A 876 -36.47 50.07 54.61
C ILE A 876 -36.86 51.23 55.54
N ASP A 877 -36.97 52.47 55.05
CA ASP A 877 -37.69 53.49 55.82
C ASP A 877 -39.19 53.21 55.80
N ALA A 878 -39.85 53.22 56.97
CA ALA A 878 -41.23 52.76 57.13
C ALA A 878 -41.98 53.57 58.19
N ASN A 879 -43.26 53.86 57.97
CA ASN A 879 -44.12 54.44 59.00
C ASN A 879 -44.80 53.34 59.86
N ASN A 880 -45.02 52.14 59.30
CA ASN A 880 -45.61 51.00 60.01
C ASN A 880 -45.12 49.64 59.47
N ILE A 881 -45.15 48.60 60.32
CA ILE A 881 -45.01 47.19 59.94
C ILE A 881 -46.32 46.46 60.29
N GLU A 882 -47.11 46.10 59.28
CA GLU A 882 -48.50 45.67 59.48
C GLU A 882 -48.62 44.25 60.08
N ASN A 883 -47.72 43.34 59.71
CA ASN A 883 -47.78 41.94 60.15
C ASN A 883 -46.89 41.62 61.38
N LEU A 884 -46.51 42.62 62.19
CA LEU A 884 -45.58 42.43 63.31
C LEU A 884 -46.06 41.36 64.32
N LYS A 885 -47.37 41.35 64.64
CA LYS A 885 -48.02 40.31 65.47
C LYS A 885 -48.01 38.90 64.88
N ASN A 886 -47.65 38.75 63.60
CA ASN A 886 -47.64 37.46 62.90
C ASN A 886 -46.22 36.87 62.84
N LEU A 887 -45.19 37.59 63.30
CA LEU A 887 -43.80 37.13 63.34
C LEU A 887 -43.56 36.19 64.54
N THR A 888 -44.33 35.10 64.59
CA THR A 888 -44.36 34.08 65.66
C THR A 888 -43.06 33.29 65.83
N LYS A 889 -42.00 33.65 65.09
CA LYS A 889 -40.65 33.10 65.15
C LYS A 889 -39.60 34.14 65.60
N LEU A 890 -39.96 35.42 65.76
CA LEU A 890 -39.02 36.51 66.05
C LEU A 890 -38.46 36.42 67.48
N GLU A 891 -37.18 36.08 67.58
CA GLU A 891 -36.47 35.79 68.84
C GLU A 891 -35.53 36.93 69.28
N ILE A 892 -34.91 37.66 68.34
CA ILE A 892 -33.88 38.68 68.66
C ILE A 892 -34.09 39.97 67.86
N LEU A 893 -34.13 41.10 68.58
CA LEU A 893 -34.04 42.45 68.00
C LEU A 893 -32.61 42.98 68.20
N HIS A 894 -31.91 43.36 67.13
CA HIS A 894 -30.54 43.89 67.17
C HIS A 894 -30.52 45.43 67.13
N LYS A 895 -29.34 46.06 67.04
CA LYS A 895 -29.19 47.53 66.87
C LYS A 895 -29.89 48.00 65.58
N ASN A 896 -30.65 49.08 65.67
CA ASN A 896 -31.36 49.75 64.57
C ASN A 896 -32.46 48.93 63.84
N SER A 897 -32.92 47.78 64.37
CA SER A 897 -33.95 46.95 63.73
C SER A 897 -35.29 47.69 63.51
N PHE A 898 -35.67 48.55 64.46
CA PHE A 898 -36.93 49.32 64.45
C PHE A 898 -36.65 50.81 64.66
N ILE A 899 -35.81 51.38 63.80
CA ILE A 899 -35.35 52.78 63.86
C ILE A 899 -36.35 53.77 63.22
N HIS A 900 -36.43 55.00 63.72
CA HIS A 900 -37.21 56.16 63.21
C HIS A 900 -38.75 56.09 63.19
N PHE A 901 -39.41 54.99 63.57
CA PHE A 901 -40.89 54.94 63.68
C PHE A 901 -41.46 56.07 64.56
N LYS A 902 -42.59 56.66 64.17
CA LYS A 902 -43.31 57.73 64.91
C LYS A 902 -44.81 57.54 64.83
N ASN A 903 -45.56 58.02 65.83
CA ASN A 903 -47.03 58.04 65.85
C ASN A 903 -47.69 56.71 65.45
N THR A 904 -47.17 55.59 65.98
CA THR A 904 -47.47 54.23 65.54
C THR A 904 -47.34 53.21 66.67
N THR A 905 -47.80 51.97 66.45
CA THR A 905 -47.73 50.88 67.45
C THR A 905 -46.90 49.72 66.93
N LEU A 906 -45.77 49.45 67.61
CA LEU A 906 -44.91 48.28 67.39
C LEU A 906 -45.32 47.17 68.36
N ASP A 907 -46.27 46.34 67.94
CA ASP A 907 -46.82 45.26 68.78
C ASP A 907 -46.16 43.90 68.49
N PHE A 908 -45.37 43.45 69.48
CA PHE A 908 -44.65 42.18 69.50
C PHE A 908 -45.30 41.14 70.45
N SER A 909 -46.52 41.35 70.93
CA SER A 909 -47.15 40.50 71.98
C SER A 909 -47.18 38.99 71.67
N ASN A 910 -47.25 38.63 70.38
CA ASN A 910 -47.24 37.24 69.88
C ASN A 910 -45.85 36.73 69.47
N CYS A 911 -44.80 37.54 69.56
CA CYS A 911 -43.44 37.18 69.16
C CYS A 911 -42.71 36.45 70.31
N PRO A 912 -41.94 35.38 70.06
CA PRO A 912 -41.18 34.66 71.09
C PRO A 912 -39.85 35.37 71.43
N ILE A 913 -39.87 36.70 71.64
CA ILE A 913 -38.64 37.50 71.82
C ILE A 913 -37.92 37.07 73.10
N LYS A 914 -36.62 36.76 72.96
CA LYS A 914 -35.69 36.38 74.02
C LYS A 914 -34.71 37.51 74.34
N GLU A 915 -34.33 38.31 73.35
CA GLU A 915 -33.32 39.37 73.49
C GLU A 915 -33.69 40.65 72.72
N ILE A 916 -33.55 41.80 73.38
CA ILE A 916 -33.58 43.13 72.75
C ILE A 916 -32.23 43.81 73.00
N LYS A 917 -31.51 44.12 71.92
CA LYS A 917 -30.17 44.71 72.00
C LYS A 917 -30.19 46.23 72.04
N HIS A 918 -29.04 46.78 72.38
CA HIS A 918 -28.78 48.21 72.42
C HIS A 918 -29.20 48.90 71.11
N ALA A 919 -29.87 50.06 71.21
CA ALA A 919 -30.37 50.87 70.09
C ALA A 919 -31.37 50.16 69.13
N ALA A 920 -32.08 49.11 69.56
CA ALA A 920 -33.08 48.44 68.71
C ALA A 920 -34.20 49.37 68.20
N PHE A 921 -34.59 50.36 69.00
CA PHE A 921 -35.65 51.34 68.72
C PHE A 921 -35.10 52.77 68.62
N HIS A 922 -33.86 52.94 68.14
CA HIS A 922 -33.23 54.26 68.04
C HIS A 922 -34.07 55.26 67.19
N TRP A 923 -34.13 56.53 67.62
CA TRP A 923 -34.99 57.58 67.03
C TRP A 923 -36.51 57.29 66.98
N SER A 924 -37.01 56.19 67.55
CA SER A 924 -38.45 55.89 67.63
C SER A 924 -39.13 56.49 68.87
N THR A 925 -38.95 57.79 69.04
CA THR A 925 -39.13 58.47 70.33
C THR A 925 -40.32 59.44 70.39
N GLU A 926 -41.20 59.44 69.39
CA GLU A 926 -42.30 60.40 69.27
C GLU A 926 -43.63 59.69 69.00
N GLY A 927 -44.50 59.64 70.01
CA GLY A 927 -45.85 59.06 69.89
C GLY A 927 -45.89 57.55 69.58
N VAL A 928 -44.84 56.81 69.96
CA VAL A 928 -44.73 55.37 69.68
C VAL A 928 -45.25 54.55 70.86
N SER A 929 -46.05 53.52 70.58
CA SER A 929 -46.38 52.47 71.55
C SER A 929 -45.61 51.20 71.20
N ILE A 930 -44.86 50.63 72.14
CA ILE A 930 -44.08 49.40 71.98
C ILE A 930 -44.64 48.35 72.94
N ILE A 931 -45.31 47.34 72.40
CA ILE A 931 -45.92 46.26 73.19
C ILE A 931 -45.02 45.04 73.11
N LEU A 932 -44.50 44.59 74.25
CA LEU A 932 -43.47 43.57 74.38
C LEU A 932 -44.00 42.30 75.07
N PRO A 933 -43.54 41.10 74.67
CA PRO A 933 -43.90 39.84 75.31
C PRO A 933 -43.13 39.62 76.62
N GLY A 934 -43.74 38.91 77.58
CA GLY A 934 -43.09 38.54 78.85
C GLY A 934 -41.95 37.51 78.74
N SER A 935 -41.66 36.99 77.54
CA SER A 935 -40.62 35.99 77.28
C SER A 935 -39.19 36.55 77.22
N ILE A 936 -39.01 37.87 77.31
CA ILE A 936 -37.72 38.53 77.08
C ILE A 936 -36.76 38.26 78.23
N ASN A 937 -35.79 37.40 77.99
CA ASN A 937 -34.74 37.04 78.94
C ASN A 937 -33.66 38.12 79.07
N LYS A 938 -33.34 38.90 78.01
CA LYS A 938 -32.25 39.89 78.02
C LYS A 938 -32.67 41.20 77.36
N VAL A 939 -32.34 42.32 78.01
CA VAL A 939 -32.47 43.68 77.44
C VAL A 939 -31.21 44.46 77.77
N ASP A 940 -30.57 45.00 76.74
CA ASP A 940 -29.30 45.75 76.82
C ASP A 940 -29.48 47.21 77.27
N PRO A 941 -28.40 47.95 77.57
CA PRO A 941 -28.46 49.39 77.80
C PRO A 941 -28.97 50.18 76.58
N PHE A 942 -29.73 51.24 76.84
CA PHE A 942 -30.18 52.24 75.86
C PHE A 942 -30.81 51.62 74.58
N ILE A 943 -31.89 50.85 74.73
CA ILE A 943 -32.61 50.27 73.58
C ILE A 943 -33.37 51.33 72.75
N LEU A 944 -33.67 52.48 73.37
CA LEU A 944 -34.45 53.59 72.82
C LEU A 944 -33.81 54.91 73.29
N TYR A 945 -33.52 55.81 72.35
CA TYR A 945 -33.10 57.20 72.59
C TYR A 945 -33.24 58.02 71.31
N PHE A 946 -33.23 59.36 71.42
CA PHE A 946 -33.12 60.26 70.28
C PHE A 946 -31.77 60.96 70.23
N THR A 947 -31.32 61.48 71.39
CA THR A 947 -29.99 62.07 71.54
C THR A 947 -29.50 62.01 73.00
N GLU A 948 -28.23 62.30 73.24
CA GLU A 948 -27.62 62.44 74.57
C GLU A 948 -27.24 63.90 74.83
N LYS A 949 -27.59 64.39 76.01
CA LYS A 949 -27.54 65.83 76.36
C LYS A 949 -26.13 66.39 76.59
N ASN A 950 -25.17 65.53 76.94
CA ASN A 950 -23.82 65.88 77.40
C ASN A 950 -22.74 65.52 76.36
N GLU A 951 -23.16 65.30 75.11
CA GLU A 951 -22.32 64.90 73.96
C GLU A 951 -21.55 63.56 74.14
N LYS A 952 -21.97 62.71 75.09
CA LYS A 952 -21.33 61.42 75.41
C LYS A 952 -21.72 60.30 74.43
N TYR A 953 -21.92 60.62 73.16
CA TYR A 953 -22.30 59.66 72.11
C TYR A 953 -21.36 58.45 72.03
N TYR A 954 -20.05 58.65 72.27
CA TYR A 954 -19.07 57.56 72.29
C TYR A 954 -19.35 56.48 73.37
N ILE A 955 -20.05 56.83 74.46
CA ILE A 955 -20.55 55.88 75.46
C ILE A 955 -21.87 55.28 74.99
N VAL A 956 -22.79 56.12 74.50
CA VAL A 956 -24.14 55.67 74.10
C VAL A 956 -24.08 54.69 72.94
N ASP A 957 -23.22 54.90 71.94
CA ASP A 957 -23.12 54.04 70.76
C ASP A 957 -22.45 52.68 71.02
N ASN A 958 -21.69 52.56 72.11
CA ASN A 958 -20.97 51.36 72.51
C ASN A 958 -20.96 51.19 74.05
N PRO A 959 -22.13 50.96 74.68
CA PRO A 959 -22.26 51.00 76.14
C PRO A 959 -21.49 49.86 76.84
N PHE A 960 -21.21 48.78 76.12
CA PHE A 960 -20.53 47.59 76.64
C PHE A 960 -19.05 47.84 76.99
N ASN A 961 -18.41 48.84 76.38
CA ASN A 961 -17.03 49.23 76.69
C ASN A 961 -16.94 50.23 77.87
N TYR A 962 -18.07 50.74 78.38
CA TYR A 962 -18.13 51.85 79.33
C TYR A 962 -19.12 51.59 80.48
N VAL A 963 -19.24 50.33 80.92
CA VAL A 963 -20.27 49.86 81.87
C VAL A 963 -20.37 50.72 83.14
N ASP A 964 -19.23 51.09 83.73
CA ASP A 964 -19.17 51.91 84.95
C ASP A 964 -19.56 53.39 84.75
N GLN A 965 -19.65 53.85 83.50
CA GLN A 965 -19.97 55.23 83.12
C GLN A 965 -21.40 55.40 82.59
N LEU A 966 -22.17 54.31 82.41
CA LEU A 966 -23.55 54.34 81.91
C LEU A 966 -24.50 55.15 82.80
N SER A 967 -24.17 55.30 84.08
CA SER A 967 -24.87 56.16 85.05
C SER A 967 -24.81 57.67 84.71
N GLN A 968 -23.87 58.09 83.86
CA GLN A 968 -23.61 59.49 83.53
C GLN A 968 -24.31 59.98 82.24
N ILE A 969 -25.23 59.19 81.71
CA ILE A 969 -25.89 59.39 80.41
C ILE A 969 -27.29 59.95 80.63
N GLU A 970 -27.61 61.07 79.97
CA GLU A 970 -28.93 61.70 80.03
C GLU A 970 -29.55 61.73 78.61
N LEU A 971 -30.43 60.77 78.37
CA LEU A 971 -31.12 60.59 77.09
C LEU A 971 -32.23 61.64 76.96
N THR A 972 -32.34 62.33 75.83
CA THR A 972 -33.37 63.34 75.60
C THR A 972 -34.08 63.14 74.26
N GLY A 973 -35.15 63.90 74.02
CA GLY A 973 -35.97 63.81 72.80
C GLY A 973 -36.97 62.66 72.78
N ILE A 974 -37.45 62.22 73.96
CA ILE A 974 -38.52 61.22 74.09
C ILE A 974 -39.83 61.89 74.54
N THR A 975 -40.87 61.74 73.73
CA THR A 975 -42.17 62.43 73.85
C THR A 975 -43.31 61.45 73.60
N ASN A 976 -44.22 61.31 74.57
CA ASN A 976 -45.42 60.47 74.50
C ASN A 976 -45.18 59.01 74.05
N VAL A 977 -44.02 58.42 74.40
CA VAL A 977 -43.77 56.99 74.14
C VAL A 977 -44.39 56.15 75.26
N THR A 978 -44.93 54.99 74.91
CA THR A 978 -45.34 53.95 75.87
C THR A 978 -44.58 52.65 75.59
N ILE A 979 -44.05 52.01 76.62
CA ILE A 979 -43.59 50.62 76.58
C ILE A 979 -44.49 49.80 77.49
N GLU A 980 -45.08 48.74 76.96
CA GLU A 980 -46.03 47.87 77.65
C GLU A 980 -45.54 46.43 77.61
N VAL A 981 -45.16 45.86 78.76
CA VAL A 981 -44.59 44.51 78.83
C VAL A 981 -45.65 43.54 79.37
N LYS A 982 -46.06 42.58 78.53
CA LYS A 982 -47.22 41.71 78.81
C LYS A 982 -46.88 40.51 79.68
N GLY A 983 -47.74 40.22 80.65
CA GLY A 983 -47.65 39.03 81.51
C GLY A 983 -46.53 39.08 82.55
N VAL A 984 -45.98 40.25 82.85
CA VAL A 984 -44.99 40.48 83.90
C VAL A 984 -45.37 41.72 84.71
N GLN A 985 -45.18 41.68 86.02
CA GLN A 985 -45.61 42.72 86.96
C GLN A 985 -44.49 43.69 87.38
N SER A 986 -43.26 43.46 86.91
CA SER A 986 -42.06 44.28 87.20
C SER A 986 -40.92 43.94 86.25
N LYS A 987 -39.92 44.83 86.12
CA LYS A 987 -38.71 44.59 85.29
C LYS A 987 -37.96 43.31 85.73
N PRO A 988 -37.73 42.32 84.83
CA PRO A 988 -36.90 41.16 85.14
C PRO A 988 -35.46 41.53 85.56
N ASN A 989 -34.87 40.76 86.47
CA ASN A 989 -33.52 41.02 87.00
C ASN A 989 -32.41 40.94 85.94
N THR A 990 -32.62 40.17 84.87
CA THR A 990 -31.69 39.97 83.76
C THR A 990 -31.67 41.14 82.74
N TRP A 991 -32.63 42.08 82.82
CA TRP A 991 -32.62 43.29 82.00
C TRP A 991 -31.66 44.33 82.60
N SER A 992 -30.89 45.01 81.75
CA SER A 992 -29.99 46.11 82.12
C SER A 992 -30.68 47.14 83.01
N LYS A 993 -29.96 47.63 84.04
CA LYS A 993 -30.43 48.75 84.87
C LYS A 993 -30.56 50.06 84.08
N TYR A 994 -29.88 50.16 82.93
CA TYR A 994 -29.85 51.34 82.05
C TYR A 994 -30.60 51.12 80.73
N TRP A 995 -31.53 50.15 80.67
CA TRP A 995 -32.21 49.76 79.42
C TRP A 995 -32.91 50.92 78.69
N VAL A 996 -33.49 51.86 79.42
CA VAL A 996 -34.00 53.15 78.92
C VAL A 996 -33.36 54.34 79.65
N GLY A 997 -32.07 54.24 79.97
CA GLY A 997 -31.31 55.30 80.65
C GLY A 997 -31.96 55.76 81.95
N GLN A 998 -32.07 57.09 82.13
CA GLN A 998 -32.60 57.69 83.37
C GLN A 998 -34.13 57.59 83.53
N TYR A 999 -34.85 57.09 82.53
CA TYR A 999 -36.31 56.97 82.55
C TYR A 999 -36.82 55.82 83.44
N TRP A 1000 -36.00 54.81 83.72
CA TRP A 1000 -36.34 53.71 84.63
C TRP A 1000 -35.36 53.65 85.80
N LYS A 1001 -35.87 53.52 87.03
CA LYS A 1001 -35.09 53.32 88.27
C LYS A 1001 -35.90 52.46 89.24
N ASP A 1002 -35.26 51.88 90.25
CA ASP A 1002 -35.94 51.08 91.29
C ASP A 1002 -37.04 51.88 92.04
N ASN A 1003 -36.91 53.21 92.12
CA ASN A 1003 -37.91 54.13 92.68
C ASN A 1003 -38.78 54.85 91.61
N GLN A 1004 -38.64 54.50 90.33
CA GLN A 1004 -39.29 55.13 89.17
C GLN A 1004 -39.60 54.06 88.10
N VAL A 1005 -40.36 53.03 88.49
CA VAL A 1005 -40.54 51.81 87.67
C VAL A 1005 -41.52 51.96 86.50
N ASN A 1006 -42.34 53.00 86.50
CA ASN A 1006 -43.40 53.27 85.50
C ASN A 1006 -43.03 54.39 84.50
N GLY A 1007 -41.78 54.85 84.50
CA GLY A 1007 -41.29 55.87 83.57
C GLY A 1007 -41.47 57.32 84.02
N ILE A 1008 -41.52 58.24 83.07
CA ILE A 1008 -41.78 59.68 83.25
C ILE A 1008 -42.97 60.08 82.37
N GLU A 1009 -44.01 60.66 82.97
CA GLU A 1009 -45.24 61.07 82.29
C GLU A 1009 -44.97 62.08 81.15
N ASN A 1010 -45.75 61.98 80.08
CA ASN A 1010 -45.60 62.72 78.81
C ASN A 1010 -44.27 62.52 78.04
N GLN A 1011 -43.31 61.75 78.59
CA GLN A 1011 -42.05 61.41 77.91
C GLN A 1011 -41.99 59.92 77.55
N LEU A 1012 -41.81 59.06 78.55
CA LEU A 1012 -41.77 57.60 78.40
C LEU A 1012 -42.59 56.97 79.52
N LYS A 1013 -43.78 56.44 79.21
CA LYS A 1013 -44.60 55.65 80.13
C LYS A 1013 -44.23 54.19 80.04
N ILE A 1014 -44.11 53.50 81.18
CA ILE A 1014 -43.84 52.06 81.25
C ILE A 1014 -45.01 51.38 81.96
N LYS A 1015 -45.50 50.29 81.39
CA LYS A 1015 -46.59 49.44 81.92
C LYS A 1015 -46.10 48.00 82.10
N TRP A 1016 -46.62 47.37 83.14
CA TRP A 1016 -46.37 45.97 83.50
C TRP A 1016 -47.75 45.30 83.67
N GLU A 1017 -48.23 44.62 82.62
CA GLU A 1017 -49.63 44.15 82.49
C GLU A 1017 -49.70 42.67 82.08
#